data_AF-A0A7M7L7U2-F1
#
_entry.id   AF-A0A7M7L7U2-F1
#
_cell.length_a   1.000
_cell.length_b   1.000
_cell.length_c   1.000
_cell.angle_alpha   90.00
_cell.angle_beta   90.00
_cell.angle_gamma   90.00
#
_symmetry.space_group_name_H-M   'P 1'
#
loop_
_entity.id
_entity.type
_entity.pdbx_description
1 polymer ?
#
loop_
_entity_poly.entity_id
_entity_poly.type
_entity_poly.pdbx_seq_one_letter_code
_entity_poly.pdbx_strand_id
1 'polypeptide(L)'
;MKQFYEEELGHLLLKLPDTVNLGKEPQLYIAEMKLLLLLLLGCAVQCPNKEKFITNIKTLNVDTQLAIVECIKQVTDHQDIVITQDAMENVNMGYLFAEIKNMSQELDLYRQKWRDTIINESVERNDSSISVEVEEINKVQQSNPVIKSEREENHHYAVELADWKSKVRKQRQELEEKTEALLECKEELEYHKILVTKLKQENQELMHEARTAKSYRDELDAVIERADRADRLELEVVRYREKLTDIEFYKTRIEELREDNRVLMDTREMLEDQLNSSRRRADKVLELESEIIKYKQLLNDMALERAADKEKYQELVEENTQLHKLTKAAANEAALSSSISDSEEPAHADNRLSEQLTNNAQTRALKLELENRRLVTLIDSLKENSFHENSSRVLELEKEKKKLSLKIESLNDNIERLTQQNSDLELVWKQALEENKKLQNSLKNQRASSEKQQQEFQTQHTKMIELEKNYDIAVKEKQRVQSLLESVQRRADDLERSLELANQKIEELKIIENNIKEINSKCLDLESKLVAVEKEKDVAQRDIHRYRETIERDKFQDKDVALDKATNTIEVLERKITQLEQELHDSVTQISRLQEIERSSKELDSRAAIDRETLEILQSNLVAEKLNTQQLCTVLEKLGLSDNMLLSLPLDNIIKKIAQIPEVIEYILKSNNSCSSEKSVPESINSENTVTSSIHNTLEATVESLKKEQEHLNMKLVTAQTASESFLSENAKLQVQITTLQSQNNSLTAQHTALQLANSQLVAEKEELLKERSAQQQAHTQLLHDQVTLQSLHEQLNNEYENLFHEHDALKSNLRDVKNEIRMLRESYEGLKGRNKILQTEKESLVSDAKSLNNLRGEHSKLKDDFRNLYTATEKLKMEYRNLQEDYRKNKIETNRLSLKLTEMQGELSSRDERCSNLEFQINTLNQRCEMLLHMNSGLDNDRRSLMDHISLLFSQYHELLTHSLEDKEHYHMEEKMYTDKVNHLYRQKEKLEDKIMEHYRKLESCTPKKKGFGANFVRRVRKVGSEFLNKNRRSWAEDSKHSEGKTYESESGGNDSDASTEDHRIAGSTRGLGSDALSLGHPGTRRTVYYTDDSPPPSSTLPEQGDDRRSILLEQTSRSEVQVEPRPVLIYNKVSAVINESKNLNNSGMKNVGQEETMMETPVDKDSKTGNQVWYEYGCV
;
A
#
# COMPACT_ATOMS: atom_id res chain seq x y z
N MET A 1 -9.45 32.68 -25.31
CA MET A 1 -10.39 33.83 -25.25
C MET A 1 -10.90 34.04 -23.84
N LYS A 2 -11.85 33.25 -23.29
CA LYS A 2 -12.37 33.45 -21.92
C LYS A 2 -11.24 33.56 -20.87
N GLN A 3 -10.39 32.55 -20.81
CA GLN A 3 -9.17 32.53 -19.97
C GLN A 3 -8.21 33.70 -20.26
N PHE A 4 -8.10 34.16 -21.50
CA PHE A 4 -7.25 35.31 -21.82
C PHE A 4 -7.81 36.64 -21.26
N TYR A 5 -9.13 36.77 -21.14
CA TYR A 5 -9.74 37.90 -20.46
C TYR A 5 -9.65 37.75 -18.93
N GLU A 6 -10.02 36.59 -18.39
CA GLU A 6 -10.15 36.39 -16.95
C GLU A 6 -8.81 36.13 -16.23
N GLU A 7 -7.89 35.37 -16.85
CA GLU A 7 -6.61 34.95 -16.25
C GLU A 7 -5.42 35.84 -16.70
N GLU A 8 -5.34 36.25 -17.98
CA GLU A 8 -4.23 37.10 -18.48
C GLU A 8 -4.49 38.61 -18.38
N LEU A 9 -5.75 39.06 -18.39
CA LEU A 9 -6.11 40.49 -18.30
C LEU A 9 -6.83 40.90 -17.00
N GLY A 10 -7.27 39.95 -16.16
CA GLY A 10 -8.06 40.26 -14.95
C GLY A 10 -9.45 40.85 -15.23
N HIS A 11 -9.95 40.73 -16.46
CA HIS A 11 -11.20 41.33 -16.93
C HIS A 11 -12.37 40.35 -16.86
N LEU A 12 -13.50 40.78 -16.33
CA LEU A 12 -14.72 39.96 -16.27
C LEU A 12 -15.52 40.06 -17.58
N LEU A 13 -15.72 38.92 -18.26
CA LEU A 13 -16.41 38.86 -19.55
C LEU A 13 -17.89 38.49 -19.35
N LEU A 14 -18.79 39.46 -19.59
CA LEU A 14 -20.23 39.32 -19.32
C LEU A 14 -20.99 38.54 -20.39
N LYS A 15 -20.59 38.64 -21.66
CA LYS A 15 -21.31 38.06 -22.81
C LYS A 15 -20.38 37.17 -23.64
N LEU A 16 -20.50 35.86 -23.44
CA LEU A 16 -19.84 34.85 -24.27
C LEU A 16 -20.65 34.59 -25.54
N PRO A 17 -20.02 34.49 -26.73
CA PRO A 17 -20.72 34.06 -27.94
C PRO A 17 -21.19 32.60 -27.83
N ASP A 18 -22.39 32.31 -28.33
CA ASP A 18 -22.88 30.93 -28.46
C ASP A 18 -22.18 30.21 -29.61
N THR A 19 -21.00 29.66 -29.31
CA THR A 19 -20.18 28.88 -30.25
C THR A 19 -20.87 27.59 -30.73
N VAL A 20 -21.87 27.09 -29.99
CA VAL A 20 -22.59 25.85 -30.33
C VAL A 20 -23.63 26.14 -31.42
N ASN A 21 -24.32 27.27 -31.37
CA ASN A 21 -25.22 27.71 -32.43
C ASN A 21 -24.45 28.30 -33.63
N LEU A 22 -23.36 29.04 -33.36
CA LEU A 22 -22.45 29.52 -34.41
C LEU A 22 -21.81 28.38 -35.22
N GLY A 23 -21.50 27.24 -34.59
CA GLY A 23 -20.93 26.07 -35.24
C GLY A 23 -21.93 25.26 -36.09
N LYS A 24 -23.25 25.44 -35.90
CA LYS A 24 -24.30 24.78 -36.70
C LYS A 24 -24.68 25.62 -37.92
N GLU A 25 -25.12 26.85 -37.68
CA GLU A 25 -25.83 27.68 -38.67
C GLU A 25 -25.35 29.15 -38.61
N PRO A 26 -24.07 29.42 -38.91
CA PRO A 26 -23.45 30.74 -38.75
C PRO A 26 -24.09 31.86 -39.60
N GLN A 27 -24.91 31.50 -40.60
CA GLN A 27 -25.64 32.45 -41.43
C GLN A 27 -26.88 33.04 -40.75
N LEU A 28 -27.42 32.38 -39.72
CA LEU A 28 -28.53 32.89 -38.90
C LEU A 28 -28.00 33.63 -37.66
N TYR A 29 -26.98 33.08 -37.01
CA TYR A 29 -26.37 33.64 -35.79
C TYR A 29 -25.32 34.74 -36.07
N ILE A 30 -25.65 35.69 -36.95
CA ILE A 30 -24.75 36.80 -37.34
C ILE A 30 -24.43 37.72 -36.15
N ALA A 31 -25.34 37.85 -35.17
CA ALA A 31 -25.08 38.60 -33.94
C ALA A 31 -23.96 37.95 -33.10
N GLU A 32 -24.03 36.64 -32.89
CA GLU A 32 -22.99 35.85 -32.22
C GLU A 32 -21.67 35.89 -33.00
N MET A 33 -21.72 35.86 -34.34
CA MET A 33 -20.51 35.97 -35.16
C MET A 33 -19.84 37.34 -34.98
N LYS A 34 -20.62 38.42 -34.90
CA LYS A 34 -20.12 39.76 -34.59
C LYS A 34 -19.50 39.80 -33.19
N LEU A 35 -20.18 39.26 -32.17
CA LEU A 35 -19.68 39.22 -30.79
C LEU A 35 -18.35 38.45 -30.68
N LEU A 36 -18.23 37.30 -31.35
CA LEU A 36 -16.98 36.53 -31.40
C LEU A 36 -15.84 37.30 -32.09
N LEU A 37 -16.13 37.99 -33.21
CA LEU A 37 -15.16 38.82 -33.91
C LEU A 37 -14.76 40.06 -33.09
N LEU A 38 -15.69 40.65 -32.34
CA LEU A 38 -15.46 41.79 -31.44
C LEU A 38 -14.49 41.41 -30.32
N LEU A 39 -14.70 40.27 -29.67
CA LEU A 39 -13.82 39.74 -28.63
C LEU A 39 -12.46 39.29 -29.19
N LEU A 40 -12.42 38.71 -30.40
CA LEU A 40 -11.15 38.41 -31.09
C LEU A 40 -10.33 39.68 -31.37
N LEU A 41 -11.00 40.76 -31.80
CA LEU A 41 -10.38 42.06 -32.05
C LEU A 41 -9.88 42.71 -30.75
N GLY A 42 -10.66 42.63 -29.66
CA GLY A 42 -10.23 43.03 -28.32
C GLY A 42 -8.97 42.27 -27.88
N CYS A 43 -8.95 40.93 -27.98
CA CYS A 43 -7.76 40.12 -27.71
C CYS A 43 -6.55 40.59 -28.54
N ALA A 44 -6.71 40.80 -29.85
CA ALA A 44 -5.62 41.21 -30.74
C ALA A 44 -5.01 42.58 -30.36
N VAL A 45 -5.81 43.50 -29.83
CA VAL A 45 -5.40 44.86 -29.46
C VAL A 45 -4.94 44.97 -28.00
N GLN A 46 -5.34 44.04 -27.12
CA GLN A 46 -4.91 44.00 -25.72
C GLN A 46 -3.70 43.08 -25.46
N CYS A 47 -3.43 42.09 -26.33
CA CYS A 47 -2.35 41.11 -26.15
C CYS A 47 -0.92 41.72 -26.14
N PRO A 48 0.10 40.99 -25.63
CA PRO A 48 1.50 41.45 -25.63
C PRO A 48 2.08 41.80 -27.01
N ASN A 49 1.52 41.25 -28.10
CA ASN A 49 1.95 41.52 -29.48
C ASN A 49 1.12 42.63 -30.18
N LYS A 50 0.28 43.37 -29.46
CA LYS A 50 -0.69 44.35 -29.99
C LYS A 50 -0.15 45.33 -31.02
N GLU A 51 1.10 45.76 -30.91
CA GLU A 51 1.72 46.69 -31.86
C GLU A 51 1.69 46.17 -33.31
N LYS A 52 1.86 44.85 -33.52
CA LYS A 52 1.81 44.23 -34.85
C LYS A 52 0.39 44.29 -35.43
N PHE A 53 -0.62 44.00 -34.61
CA PHE A 53 -2.03 44.06 -35.01
C PHE A 53 -2.48 45.50 -35.28
N ILE A 54 -2.13 46.45 -34.40
CA ILE A 54 -2.41 47.88 -34.58
C ILE A 54 -1.72 48.42 -35.84
N THR A 55 -0.50 47.98 -36.15
CA THR A 55 0.21 48.38 -37.38
C THR A 55 -0.48 47.83 -38.63
N ASN A 56 -0.97 46.59 -38.59
CA ASN A 56 -1.75 45.99 -39.68
C ASN A 56 -3.15 46.62 -39.84
N ILE A 57 -3.78 47.10 -38.76
CA ILE A 57 -5.02 47.89 -38.85
C ILE A 57 -4.73 49.25 -39.51
N LYS A 58 -3.60 49.89 -39.15
CA LYS A 58 -3.18 51.19 -39.72
C LYS A 58 -2.81 51.18 -41.21
N THR A 59 -2.70 50.01 -41.86
CA THR A 59 -2.51 49.91 -43.31
C THR A 59 -3.82 49.74 -44.10
N LEU A 60 -4.97 49.62 -43.42
CA LEU A 60 -6.30 49.57 -44.04
C LEU A 60 -6.78 50.96 -44.47
N ASN A 61 -7.86 51.04 -45.26
CA ASN A 61 -8.50 52.30 -45.61
C ASN A 61 -9.13 52.99 -44.38
N VAL A 62 -9.12 54.32 -44.35
CA VAL A 62 -9.46 55.14 -43.17
C VAL A 62 -10.85 54.84 -42.61
N ASP A 63 -11.86 54.65 -43.47
CA ASP A 63 -13.23 54.36 -43.04
C ASP A 63 -13.32 53.01 -42.29
N THR A 64 -12.56 52.01 -42.75
CA THR A 64 -12.44 50.71 -42.09
C THR A 64 -11.62 50.82 -40.81
N GLN A 65 -10.60 51.67 -40.74
CA GLN A 65 -9.89 51.95 -39.48
C GLN A 65 -10.83 52.55 -38.44
N LEU A 66 -11.67 53.53 -38.83
CA LEU A 66 -12.64 54.15 -37.93
C LEU A 66 -13.71 53.15 -37.45
N ALA A 67 -14.23 52.31 -38.35
CA ALA A 67 -15.17 51.24 -37.97
C ALA A 67 -14.54 50.21 -37.01
N ILE A 68 -13.29 49.82 -37.24
CA ILE A 68 -12.53 48.91 -36.36
C ILE A 68 -12.25 49.58 -35.00
N VAL A 69 -11.91 50.86 -34.95
CA VAL A 69 -11.73 51.61 -33.69
C VAL A 69 -13.02 51.62 -32.87
N GLU A 70 -14.18 51.84 -33.50
CA GLU A 70 -15.46 51.80 -32.77
C GLU A 70 -15.79 50.39 -32.25
N CYS A 71 -15.43 49.34 -33.01
CA CYS A 71 -15.54 47.95 -32.55
C CYS A 71 -14.61 47.63 -31.37
N ILE A 72 -13.41 48.24 -31.31
CA ILE A 72 -12.48 48.10 -30.18
C ILE A 72 -13.08 48.73 -28.91
N LYS A 73 -13.62 49.97 -29.01
CA LYS A 73 -14.23 50.66 -27.86
C LYS A 73 -15.37 49.88 -27.21
N GLN A 74 -16.12 49.07 -27.97
CA GLN A 74 -17.19 48.23 -27.44
C GLN A 74 -16.70 47.09 -26.53
N VAL A 75 -15.38 46.85 -26.46
CA VAL A 75 -14.72 45.82 -25.64
C VAL A 75 -13.65 46.41 -24.70
N THR A 76 -13.18 47.64 -24.95
CA THR A 76 -12.23 48.36 -24.07
C THR A 76 -12.89 49.41 -23.18
N ASP A 77 -13.93 50.09 -23.66
CA ASP A 77 -14.50 51.28 -23.03
C ASP A 77 -15.94 51.05 -22.53
N HIS A 78 -16.69 50.16 -23.19
CA HIS A 78 -18.09 49.85 -22.87
C HIS A 78 -18.20 48.60 -21.99
N GLN A 79 -18.78 48.77 -20.80
CA GLN A 79 -18.85 47.72 -19.77
C GLN A 79 -19.89 46.61 -20.07
N ASP A 80 -20.66 46.73 -21.16
CA ASP A 80 -21.76 45.82 -21.52
C ASP A 80 -21.32 44.42 -21.98
N ILE A 81 -20.03 44.23 -22.29
CA ILE A 81 -19.49 42.99 -22.88
C ILE A 81 -18.30 42.48 -22.05
N VAL A 82 -17.39 43.38 -21.67
CA VAL A 82 -16.25 43.12 -20.78
C VAL A 82 -16.17 44.25 -19.77
N ILE A 83 -16.10 43.91 -18.48
CA ILE A 83 -15.74 44.86 -17.42
C ILE A 83 -14.22 44.77 -17.21
N THR A 84 -13.53 45.90 -17.35
CA THR A 84 -12.09 46.01 -17.10
C THR A 84 -11.79 46.01 -15.60
N GLN A 85 -10.59 45.60 -15.20
CA GLN A 85 -10.24 45.53 -13.77
C GLN A 85 -10.28 46.92 -13.11
N ASP A 86 -9.77 47.95 -13.79
CA ASP A 86 -9.88 49.36 -13.37
C ASP A 86 -11.33 49.79 -13.08
N ALA A 87 -12.30 49.28 -13.85
CA ALA A 87 -13.72 49.57 -13.65
C ALA A 87 -14.32 48.79 -12.47
N MET A 88 -13.83 47.59 -12.17
CA MET A 88 -14.22 46.81 -10.98
C MET A 88 -13.65 47.39 -9.69
N GLU A 89 -12.43 47.94 -9.72
CA GLU A 89 -11.79 48.55 -8.55
C GLU A 89 -12.34 49.96 -8.24
N ASN A 90 -12.84 50.69 -9.24
CA ASN A 90 -13.41 52.04 -9.09
C ASN A 90 -14.95 52.07 -9.03
N VAL A 91 -15.62 50.96 -8.69
CA VAL A 91 -17.10 50.94 -8.57
C VAL A 91 -17.56 51.89 -7.47
N ASN A 92 -18.28 52.95 -7.86
CA ASN A 92 -19.02 53.77 -6.90
C ASN A 92 -20.17 52.93 -6.33
N MET A 93 -19.93 52.36 -5.15
CA MET A 93 -20.88 51.51 -4.44
C MET A 93 -22.25 52.16 -4.24
N GLY A 94 -22.35 53.50 -4.15
CA GLY A 94 -23.63 54.21 -4.08
C GLY A 94 -24.47 54.10 -5.35
N TYR A 95 -23.83 54.10 -6.53
CA TYR A 95 -24.51 53.87 -7.81
C TYR A 95 -24.89 52.40 -7.97
N LEU A 96 -23.98 51.47 -7.64
CA LEU A 96 -24.27 50.04 -7.69
C LEU A 96 -25.43 49.65 -6.74
N PHE A 97 -25.49 50.25 -5.55
CA PHE A 97 -26.59 50.01 -4.60
C PHE A 97 -27.91 50.63 -5.08
N ALA A 98 -27.87 51.78 -5.76
CA ALA A 98 -29.05 52.36 -6.40
C ALA A 98 -29.57 51.46 -7.53
N GLU A 99 -28.68 50.91 -8.35
CA GLU A 99 -29.07 50.07 -9.49
C GLU A 99 -29.50 48.66 -9.07
N ILE A 100 -28.83 48.05 -8.07
CA ILE A 100 -29.31 46.82 -7.43
C ILE A 100 -30.68 47.04 -6.76
N LYS A 101 -30.92 48.24 -6.19
CA LYS A 101 -32.24 48.60 -5.63
C LYS A 101 -33.29 48.80 -6.73
N ASN A 102 -32.98 49.45 -7.85
CA ASN A 102 -33.85 49.55 -9.02
C ASN A 102 -34.19 48.15 -9.56
N MET A 103 -33.17 47.31 -9.81
CA MET A 103 -33.34 45.93 -10.26
C MET A 103 -34.15 45.07 -9.27
N SER A 104 -33.99 45.27 -7.96
CA SER A 104 -34.82 44.60 -6.94
C SER A 104 -36.27 45.10 -6.99
N GLN A 105 -36.49 46.41 -7.13
CA GLN A 105 -37.82 47.00 -7.27
C GLN A 105 -38.50 46.60 -8.58
N GLU A 106 -37.77 46.44 -9.68
CA GLU A 106 -38.27 45.88 -10.93
C GLU A 106 -38.59 44.39 -10.76
N LEU A 107 -37.72 43.60 -10.15
CA LEU A 107 -37.99 42.19 -9.84
C LEU A 107 -39.22 42.02 -8.94
N ASP A 108 -39.42 42.89 -7.96
CA ASP A 108 -40.62 42.89 -7.11
C ASP A 108 -41.86 43.38 -7.87
N LEU A 109 -41.74 44.37 -8.77
CA LEU A 109 -42.79 44.76 -9.72
C LEU A 109 -43.15 43.63 -10.68
N TYR A 110 -42.19 42.84 -11.14
CA TYR A 110 -42.43 41.65 -11.95
C TYR A 110 -43.06 40.54 -11.09
N ARG A 111 -42.57 40.25 -9.88
CA ARG A 111 -43.24 39.35 -8.92
C ARG A 111 -44.66 39.79 -8.58
N GLN A 112 -44.93 41.10 -8.59
CA GLN A 112 -46.26 41.66 -8.35
C GLN A 112 -47.12 41.47 -9.59
N LYS A 113 -46.69 41.90 -10.78
CA LYS A 113 -47.38 41.62 -12.06
C LYS A 113 -47.66 40.13 -12.28
N TRP A 114 -46.73 39.24 -11.94
CA TRP A 114 -46.91 37.78 -12.00
C TRP A 114 -47.88 37.25 -10.94
N ARG A 115 -47.92 37.83 -9.73
CA ARG A 115 -48.98 37.53 -8.76
C ARG A 115 -50.32 38.03 -9.25
N ASP A 116 -50.39 39.23 -9.82
CA ASP A 116 -51.62 39.86 -10.29
C ASP A 116 -52.18 39.13 -11.52
N THR A 117 -51.35 38.60 -12.43
CA THR A 117 -51.82 37.71 -13.50
C THR A 117 -52.25 36.34 -12.97
N ILE A 118 -51.53 35.72 -12.03
CA ILE A 118 -51.96 34.46 -11.39
C ILE A 118 -53.27 34.64 -10.62
N ILE A 119 -53.45 35.77 -9.94
CA ILE A 119 -54.69 36.13 -9.25
C ILE A 119 -55.80 36.35 -10.27
N ASN A 120 -55.59 37.12 -11.34
CA ASN A 120 -56.60 37.30 -12.39
C ASN A 120 -56.98 35.99 -13.09
N GLU A 121 -56.02 35.11 -13.44
CA GLU A 121 -56.34 33.77 -13.94
C GLU A 121 -57.11 32.91 -12.93
N SER A 122 -56.89 33.10 -11.62
CA SER A 122 -57.65 32.40 -10.58
C SER A 122 -59.06 32.97 -10.38
N VAL A 123 -59.25 34.28 -10.57
CA VAL A 123 -60.54 34.96 -10.50
C VAL A 123 -61.39 34.61 -11.72
N GLU A 124 -60.84 34.69 -12.94
CA GLU A 124 -61.56 34.30 -14.17
C GLU A 124 -62.00 32.82 -14.15
N ARG A 125 -61.27 31.93 -13.44
CA ARG A 125 -61.67 30.51 -13.24
C ARG A 125 -62.65 30.28 -12.08
N ASN A 126 -62.73 31.16 -11.09
CA ASN A 126 -63.63 31.01 -9.95
C ASN A 126 -64.98 31.73 -10.16
N ASP A 127 -64.99 32.94 -10.72
CA ASP A 127 -66.24 33.67 -11.01
C ASP A 127 -67.07 32.98 -12.11
N SER A 128 -66.42 32.23 -12.99
CA SER A 128 -67.08 31.38 -14.00
C SER A 128 -67.73 30.10 -13.42
N SER A 129 -67.66 29.89 -12.10
CA SER A 129 -68.20 28.70 -11.42
C SER A 129 -69.35 28.96 -10.43
N ILE A 130 -69.60 30.21 -10.01
CA ILE A 130 -70.58 30.55 -8.94
C ILE A 130 -71.42 31.80 -9.25
N SER A 131 -71.87 31.96 -10.50
CA SER A 131 -72.57 33.19 -10.97
C SER A 131 -73.81 32.95 -11.86
N VAL A 132 -74.27 31.69 -12.02
CA VAL A 132 -75.20 31.28 -13.09
C VAL A 132 -76.70 31.34 -12.71
N GLU A 133 -77.07 31.55 -11.44
CA GLU A 133 -78.47 31.29 -10.96
C GLU A 133 -79.27 32.49 -10.39
N VAL A 134 -78.81 33.76 -10.47
CA VAL A 134 -79.45 34.86 -9.69
C VAL A 134 -80.04 36.04 -10.49
N GLU A 135 -79.45 36.49 -11.61
CA GLU A 135 -79.82 37.80 -12.22
C GLU A 135 -80.69 37.77 -13.49
N GLU A 136 -81.45 36.70 -13.76
CA GLU A 136 -82.40 36.67 -14.90
C GLU A 136 -83.85 37.08 -14.55
N ILE A 137 -84.06 37.80 -13.44
CA ILE A 137 -85.38 38.38 -13.09
C ILE A 137 -85.25 39.86 -12.67
N ASN A 138 -85.28 40.78 -13.65
CA ASN A 138 -86.08 42.03 -13.64
C ASN A 138 -85.66 43.03 -14.74
N LYS A 139 -86.40 43.05 -15.88
CA LYS A 139 -86.91 44.28 -16.55
C LYS A 139 -87.62 43.96 -17.88
N VAL A 140 -88.94 43.89 -17.84
CA VAL A 140 -89.80 44.02 -19.04
C VAL A 140 -90.97 44.93 -18.69
N GLN A 141 -90.91 46.20 -19.11
CA GLN A 141 -92.11 47.02 -19.38
C GLN A 141 -91.78 48.38 -20.02
N GLN A 142 -92.61 48.74 -21.00
CA GLN A 142 -92.85 50.07 -21.59
C GLN A 142 -91.67 50.76 -22.34
N SER A 143 -91.69 51.23 -23.60
CA SER A 143 -92.58 51.22 -24.79
C SER A 143 -92.88 52.62 -25.38
N ASN A 144 -92.06 53.07 -26.34
CA ASN A 144 -92.41 53.91 -27.51
C ASN A 144 -92.99 55.35 -27.32
N PRO A 145 -93.06 56.18 -28.40
CA PRO A 145 -92.19 56.34 -29.58
C PRO A 145 -91.88 57.82 -29.94
N VAL A 146 -91.12 58.08 -31.02
CA VAL A 146 -91.39 59.08 -32.12
C VAL A 146 -90.29 58.99 -33.20
N ILE A 147 -90.58 59.39 -34.45
CA ILE A 147 -89.87 58.97 -35.68
C ILE A 147 -89.04 60.07 -36.38
N LYS A 148 -87.80 59.72 -36.78
CA LYS A 148 -86.92 60.20 -37.91
C LYS A 148 -85.50 59.64 -37.62
N SER A 149 -84.65 59.20 -38.54
CA SER A 149 -84.61 59.32 -40.02
C SER A 149 -83.89 58.12 -40.69
N GLU A 150 -84.53 57.44 -41.66
CA GLU A 150 -84.02 56.20 -42.31
C GLU A 150 -82.65 56.35 -43.03
N ARG A 151 -82.20 57.57 -43.32
CA ARG A 151 -80.86 57.83 -43.91
C ARG A 151 -79.74 57.76 -42.88
N GLU A 152 -80.03 58.05 -41.62
CA GLU A 152 -79.06 57.96 -40.53
C GLU A 152 -78.93 56.50 -40.08
N GLU A 153 -80.04 55.76 -39.99
CA GLU A 153 -80.06 54.33 -39.71
C GLU A 153 -79.21 53.52 -40.70
N ASN A 154 -79.31 53.78 -42.01
CA ASN A 154 -78.46 53.11 -43.00
C ASN A 154 -76.96 53.42 -42.84
N HIS A 155 -76.58 54.60 -42.34
CA HIS A 155 -75.20 54.90 -41.98
C HIS A 155 -74.81 54.27 -40.64
N HIS A 156 -75.72 54.22 -39.67
CA HIS A 156 -75.53 53.57 -38.36
C HIS A 156 -75.27 52.08 -38.53
N TYR A 157 -76.08 51.38 -39.33
CA TYR A 157 -75.86 49.98 -39.69
C TYR A 157 -74.59 49.76 -40.52
N ALA A 158 -74.19 50.72 -41.38
CA ALA A 158 -72.92 50.64 -42.10
C ALA A 158 -71.71 50.81 -41.18
N VAL A 159 -71.79 51.69 -40.17
CA VAL A 159 -70.78 51.89 -39.13
C VAL A 159 -70.73 50.69 -38.19
N GLU A 160 -71.86 50.21 -37.67
CA GLU A 160 -71.93 48.99 -36.87
C GLU A 160 -71.37 47.78 -37.64
N LEU A 161 -71.72 47.63 -38.92
CA LEU A 161 -71.17 46.56 -39.76
C LEU A 161 -69.67 46.74 -39.99
N ALA A 162 -69.15 47.97 -40.02
CA ALA A 162 -67.72 48.25 -40.07
C ALA A 162 -67.03 47.93 -38.73
N ASP A 163 -67.64 48.26 -37.60
CA ASP A 163 -67.16 47.95 -36.25
C ASP A 163 -67.20 46.45 -35.94
N TRP A 164 -68.25 45.73 -36.35
CA TRP A 164 -68.30 44.28 -36.27
C TRP A 164 -67.26 43.63 -37.21
N LYS A 165 -67.05 44.15 -38.42
CA LYS A 165 -65.92 43.73 -39.29
C LYS A 165 -64.56 44.07 -38.68
N SER A 166 -64.44 45.17 -37.95
CA SER A 166 -63.22 45.58 -37.24
C SER A 166 -62.92 44.66 -36.07
N LYS A 167 -63.92 44.37 -35.22
CA LYS A 167 -63.86 43.37 -34.15
C LYS A 167 -63.50 41.99 -34.68
N VAL A 168 -64.13 41.54 -35.78
CA VAL A 168 -63.81 40.25 -36.42
C VAL A 168 -62.40 40.23 -37.02
N ARG A 169 -61.88 41.35 -37.54
CA ARG A 169 -60.47 41.45 -37.95
C ARG A 169 -59.53 41.39 -36.75
N LYS A 170 -59.82 42.14 -35.68
CA LYS A 170 -59.02 42.15 -34.44
C LYS A 170 -58.98 40.77 -33.80
N GLN A 171 -60.12 40.08 -33.68
CA GLN A 171 -60.20 38.71 -33.18
C GLN A 171 -59.51 37.68 -34.09
N ARG A 172 -59.45 37.93 -35.41
CA ARG A 172 -58.65 37.09 -36.33
C ARG A 172 -57.17 37.31 -36.13
N GLN A 173 -56.73 38.57 -36.04
CA GLN A 173 -55.34 38.94 -35.77
C GLN A 173 -54.89 38.40 -34.39
N GLU A 174 -55.67 38.61 -33.33
CA GLU A 174 -55.40 38.07 -31.98
C GLU A 174 -55.34 36.54 -31.96
N LEU A 175 -56.07 35.86 -32.86
CA LEU A 175 -56.02 34.40 -33.01
C LEU A 175 -54.79 33.98 -33.82
N GLU A 176 -54.42 34.72 -34.86
CA GLU A 176 -53.24 34.52 -35.70
C GLU A 176 -51.95 34.69 -34.88
N GLU A 177 -51.83 35.81 -34.16
CA GLU A 177 -50.77 36.09 -33.17
C GLU A 177 -50.69 35.00 -32.08
N LYS A 178 -51.83 34.53 -31.56
CA LYS A 178 -51.87 33.41 -30.59
C LYS A 178 -51.51 32.06 -31.21
N THR A 179 -51.74 31.84 -32.50
CA THR A 179 -51.29 30.63 -33.18
C THR A 179 -49.80 30.67 -33.52
N GLU A 180 -49.24 31.85 -33.80
CA GLU A 180 -47.81 32.07 -34.02
C GLU A 180 -47.02 31.85 -32.73
N ALA A 181 -47.39 32.52 -31.62
CA ALA A 181 -46.79 32.29 -30.31
C ALA A 181 -46.94 30.82 -29.82
N LEU A 182 -48.05 30.15 -30.18
CA LEU A 182 -48.25 28.72 -29.90
C LEU A 182 -47.39 27.80 -30.79
N LEU A 183 -46.89 28.26 -31.94
CA LEU A 183 -45.90 27.56 -32.75
C LEU A 183 -44.49 27.79 -32.19
N GLU A 184 -44.13 29.03 -31.86
CA GLU A 184 -42.86 29.37 -31.21
C GLU A 184 -42.64 28.53 -29.93
N CYS A 185 -43.59 28.54 -28.99
CA CYS A 185 -43.49 27.73 -27.77
C CYS A 185 -43.49 26.21 -28.03
N LYS A 186 -43.96 25.72 -29.18
CA LYS A 186 -43.81 24.29 -29.55
C LYS A 186 -42.43 23.99 -30.10
N GLU A 187 -41.86 24.89 -30.88
CA GLU A 187 -40.51 24.77 -31.44
C GLU A 187 -39.44 24.89 -30.34
N GLU A 188 -39.60 25.83 -29.40
CA GLU A 188 -38.81 25.91 -28.17
C GLU A 188 -38.92 24.61 -27.35
N LEU A 189 -40.14 24.10 -27.14
CA LEU A 189 -40.37 22.86 -26.40
C LEU A 189 -39.73 21.64 -27.10
N GLU A 190 -39.77 21.56 -28.42
CA GLU A 190 -39.12 20.48 -29.17
C GLU A 190 -37.59 20.61 -29.17
N TYR A 191 -37.07 21.84 -29.31
CA TYR A 191 -35.65 22.14 -29.14
C TYR A 191 -35.15 21.72 -27.74
N HIS A 192 -35.88 22.06 -26.69
CA HIS A 192 -35.56 21.66 -25.33
C HIS A 192 -35.65 20.14 -25.11
N LYS A 193 -36.61 19.42 -25.72
CA LYS A 193 -36.62 17.94 -25.72
C LYS A 193 -35.35 17.39 -26.38
N ILE A 194 -34.99 17.89 -27.55
CA ILE A 194 -33.79 17.45 -28.29
C ILE A 194 -32.53 17.72 -27.45
N LEU A 195 -32.38 18.91 -26.87
CA LEU A 195 -31.28 19.25 -25.97
C LEU A 195 -31.23 18.31 -24.75
N VAL A 196 -32.36 18.03 -24.11
CA VAL A 196 -32.45 17.06 -22.99
C VAL A 196 -32.09 15.64 -23.44
N THR A 197 -32.38 15.22 -24.67
CA THR A 197 -31.91 13.90 -25.18
C THR A 197 -30.40 13.87 -25.41
N LYS A 198 -29.80 14.95 -25.94
CA LYS A 198 -28.35 15.06 -26.13
C LYS A 198 -27.59 15.07 -24.80
N LEU A 199 -27.99 15.92 -23.85
CA LEU A 199 -27.42 15.95 -22.50
C LEU A 199 -27.55 14.60 -21.77
N LYS A 200 -28.62 13.83 -22.03
CA LYS A 200 -28.78 12.45 -21.50
C LYS A 200 -27.85 11.44 -22.17
N GLN A 201 -27.54 11.61 -23.46
CA GLN A 201 -26.57 10.78 -24.16
C GLN A 201 -25.13 11.10 -23.73
N GLU A 202 -24.75 12.38 -23.72
CA GLU A 202 -23.44 12.86 -23.25
C GLU A 202 -23.16 12.41 -21.80
N ASN A 203 -24.17 12.47 -20.92
CA ASN A 203 -24.06 11.95 -19.55
C ASN A 203 -23.90 10.42 -19.51
N GLN A 204 -24.53 9.66 -20.41
CA GLN A 204 -24.30 8.21 -20.54
C GLN A 204 -22.90 7.88 -21.07
N GLU A 205 -22.37 8.67 -21.99
CA GLU A 205 -21.02 8.53 -22.56
C GLU A 205 -19.95 8.86 -21.50
N LEU A 206 -20.08 9.97 -20.77
CA LEU A 206 -19.25 10.31 -19.61
C LEU A 206 -19.34 9.25 -18.49
N MET A 207 -20.54 8.69 -18.26
CA MET A 207 -20.74 7.58 -17.32
C MET A 207 -20.17 6.24 -17.82
N HIS A 208 -19.87 6.10 -19.11
CA HIS A 208 -19.13 4.95 -19.65
C HIS A 208 -17.62 5.19 -19.53
N GLU A 209 -17.14 6.38 -19.89
CA GLU A 209 -15.73 6.79 -19.76
C GLU A 209 -15.24 6.76 -18.30
N ALA A 210 -16.08 7.20 -17.35
CA ALA A 210 -15.78 7.08 -15.92
C ALA A 210 -15.61 5.62 -15.45
N ARG A 211 -16.21 4.65 -16.15
CA ARG A 211 -16.06 3.21 -15.86
C ARG A 211 -14.80 2.63 -16.52
N THR A 212 -14.47 3.01 -17.75
CA THR A 212 -13.23 2.56 -18.42
C THR A 212 -12.00 3.17 -17.74
N ALA A 213 -12.04 4.46 -17.39
CA ALA A 213 -11.02 5.12 -16.55
C ALA A 213 -10.93 4.53 -15.13
N LYS A 214 -11.97 3.85 -14.64
CA LYS A 214 -11.84 3.01 -13.44
C LYS A 214 -11.13 1.70 -13.75
N SER A 215 -11.51 0.97 -14.80
CA SER A 215 -10.82 -0.27 -15.22
C SER A 215 -9.32 -0.07 -15.37
N TYR A 216 -8.89 1.02 -16.02
CA TYR A 216 -7.45 1.31 -16.17
C TYR A 216 -6.73 1.64 -14.86
N ARG A 217 -7.41 2.14 -13.82
CA ARG A 217 -6.84 2.27 -12.46
C ARG A 217 -6.78 0.92 -11.75
N ASP A 218 -7.88 0.16 -11.78
CA ASP A 218 -7.94 -1.19 -11.22
C ASP A 218 -6.85 -2.11 -11.89
N GLU A 219 -6.55 -1.91 -13.17
CA GLU A 219 -5.45 -2.56 -13.93
C GLU A 219 -4.05 -2.04 -13.57
N LEU A 220 -3.89 -0.71 -13.41
CA LEU A 220 -2.62 -0.09 -13.02
C LEU A 220 -2.20 -0.51 -11.61
N ASP A 221 -3.13 -0.51 -10.65
CA ASP A 221 -2.90 -1.00 -9.29
C ASP A 221 -2.47 -2.47 -9.32
N ALA A 222 -3.10 -3.28 -10.17
CA ALA A 222 -2.70 -4.67 -10.39
C ALA A 222 -1.35 -4.84 -11.12
N VAL A 223 -0.86 -3.84 -11.86
CA VAL A 223 0.52 -3.80 -12.40
C VAL A 223 1.51 -3.43 -11.30
N ILE A 224 1.20 -2.41 -10.49
CA ILE A 224 2.04 -1.97 -9.37
C ILE A 224 2.23 -3.12 -8.37
N GLU A 225 1.14 -3.78 -7.96
CA GLU A 225 1.22 -4.94 -7.05
C GLU A 225 2.00 -6.14 -7.66
N ARG A 226 2.13 -6.21 -9.00
CA ARG A 226 3.01 -7.19 -9.68
C ARG A 226 4.48 -6.76 -9.69
N ALA A 227 4.78 -5.49 -9.89
CA ALA A 227 6.14 -4.95 -9.76
C ALA A 227 6.66 -5.12 -8.34
N ASP A 228 5.89 -4.67 -7.34
CA ASP A 228 6.14 -4.88 -5.90
C ASP A 228 6.45 -6.35 -5.52
N ARG A 229 5.79 -7.31 -6.18
CA ARG A 229 6.06 -8.74 -5.99
C ARG A 229 7.34 -9.19 -6.69
N ALA A 230 7.66 -8.66 -7.87
CA ALA A 230 8.92 -8.93 -8.55
C ALA A 230 10.10 -8.44 -7.71
N ASP A 231 10.07 -7.18 -7.24
CA ASP A 231 11.13 -6.58 -6.42
C ASP A 231 11.39 -7.40 -5.13
N ARG A 232 10.32 -7.86 -4.45
CA ARG A 232 10.45 -8.74 -3.28
C ARG A 232 11.09 -10.08 -3.62
N LEU A 233 10.73 -10.68 -4.76
CA LEU A 233 11.33 -11.94 -5.23
C LEU A 233 12.79 -11.75 -5.68
N GLU A 234 13.16 -10.62 -6.29
CA GLU A 234 14.55 -10.31 -6.62
C GLU A 234 15.40 -10.14 -5.36
N LEU A 235 14.89 -9.46 -4.34
CA LEU A 235 15.53 -9.37 -3.02
C LEU A 235 15.63 -10.74 -2.30
N GLU A 236 14.75 -11.69 -2.59
CA GLU A 236 14.92 -13.09 -2.16
C GLU A 236 16.00 -13.81 -2.97
N VAL A 237 16.01 -13.69 -4.30
CA VAL A 237 17.05 -14.26 -5.17
C VAL A 237 18.45 -13.74 -4.81
N VAL A 238 18.62 -12.46 -4.48
CA VAL A 238 19.89 -11.91 -3.98
C VAL A 238 20.30 -12.59 -2.66
N ARG A 239 19.39 -12.65 -1.67
CA ARG A 239 19.65 -13.33 -0.39
C ARG A 239 19.91 -14.84 -0.53
N TYR A 240 19.40 -15.49 -1.57
CA TYR A 240 19.73 -16.87 -1.90
C TYR A 240 21.09 -17.02 -2.59
N ARG A 241 21.54 -16.04 -3.39
CA ARG A 241 22.90 -16.01 -3.94
C ARG A 241 23.95 -15.82 -2.85
N GLU A 242 23.72 -14.90 -1.90
CA GLU A 242 24.59 -14.70 -0.73
C GLU A 242 24.76 -15.99 0.08
N LYS A 243 23.64 -16.65 0.42
CA LYS A 243 23.66 -17.96 1.10
C LYS A 243 24.33 -19.06 0.28
N LEU A 244 24.26 -19.02 -1.04
CA LEU A 244 24.97 -19.97 -1.90
C LEU A 244 26.48 -19.74 -1.81
N THR A 245 26.95 -18.49 -1.83
CA THR A 245 28.37 -18.18 -1.65
C THR A 245 28.89 -18.55 -0.25
N ASP A 246 28.07 -18.41 0.81
CA ASP A 246 28.42 -18.93 2.15
C ASP A 246 28.57 -20.46 2.13
N ILE A 247 27.65 -21.17 1.47
CA ILE A 247 27.70 -22.64 1.35
C ILE A 247 28.92 -23.09 0.53
N GLU A 248 29.28 -22.37 -0.53
CA GLU A 248 30.49 -22.64 -1.32
C GLU A 248 31.78 -22.39 -0.51
N PHE A 249 31.82 -21.33 0.29
CA PHE A 249 32.92 -21.08 1.24
C PHE A 249 33.05 -22.20 2.27
N TYR A 250 31.96 -22.57 2.96
CA TYR A 250 31.99 -23.66 3.94
C TYR A 250 32.30 -25.02 3.32
N LYS A 251 31.81 -25.30 2.10
CA LYS A 251 32.17 -26.50 1.34
C LYS A 251 33.68 -26.55 1.08
N THR A 252 34.25 -25.46 0.56
CA THR A 252 35.69 -25.34 0.28
C THR A 252 36.49 -25.57 1.57
N ARG A 253 36.09 -24.95 2.68
CA ARG A 253 36.75 -25.12 3.98
C ARG A 253 36.64 -26.55 4.55
N ILE A 254 35.56 -27.27 4.25
CA ILE A 254 35.41 -28.69 4.60
C ILE A 254 36.27 -29.59 3.70
N GLU A 255 36.49 -29.22 2.44
CA GLU A 255 37.36 -29.94 1.52
C GLU A 255 38.85 -29.75 1.87
N GLU A 256 39.28 -28.53 2.23
CA GLU A 256 40.59 -28.24 2.84
C GLU A 256 40.83 -29.12 4.09
N LEU A 257 39.91 -29.05 5.07
CA LEU A 257 40.05 -29.78 6.33
C LEU A 257 40.03 -31.30 6.14
N ARG A 258 39.43 -31.82 5.06
CA ARG A 258 39.49 -33.25 4.72
C ARG A 258 40.86 -33.66 4.18
N GLU A 259 41.50 -32.82 3.38
CA GLU A 259 42.84 -33.09 2.88
C GLU A 259 43.90 -32.92 3.98
N ASP A 260 43.77 -31.91 4.85
CA ASP A 260 44.56 -31.79 6.08
C ASP A 260 44.47 -33.07 6.93
N ASN A 261 43.25 -33.60 7.14
CA ASN A 261 43.04 -34.85 7.88
C ASN A 261 43.58 -36.08 7.14
N ARG A 262 43.58 -36.12 5.79
CA ARG A 262 44.24 -37.18 5.02
C ARG A 262 45.74 -37.16 5.24
N VAL A 263 46.39 -36.00 5.06
CA VAL A 263 47.85 -35.86 5.27
C VAL A 263 48.23 -36.21 6.72
N LEU A 264 47.39 -35.88 7.70
CA LEU A 264 47.59 -36.29 9.09
C LEU A 264 47.41 -37.81 9.32
N MET A 265 46.55 -38.50 8.55
CA MET A 265 46.44 -39.96 8.60
C MET A 265 47.62 -40.65 7.91
N ASP A 266 48.01 -40.19 6.73
CA ASP A 266 49.13 -40.74 5.94
C ASP A 266 50.46 -40.59 6.69
N THR A 267 50.68 -39.44 7.35
CA THR A 267 51.85 -39.23 8.23
C THR A 267 51.77 -40.07 9.52
N ARG A 268 50.57 -40.35 10.05
CA ARG A 268 50.40 -41.28 11.18
C ARG A 268 50.75 -42.71 10.78
N GLU A 269 50.29 -43.18 9.62
CA GLU A 269 50.60 -44.51 9.08
C GLU A 269 52.10 -44.66 8.82
N MET A 270 52.75 -43.66 8.21
CA MET A 270 54.20 -43.61 8.05
C MET A 270 54.95 -43.74 9.39
N LEU A 271 54.49 -43.05 10.44
CA LEU A 271 55.10 -43.12 11.78
C LEU A 271 54.83 -44.46 12.48
N GLU A 272 53.65 -45.05 12.29
CA GLU A 272 53.33 -46.41 12.75
C GLU A 272 54.23 -47.45 12.08
N ASP A 273 54.51 -47.32 10.77
CA ASP A 273 55.41 -48.21 10.06
C ASP A 273 56.89 -48.02 10.43
N GLN A 274 57.33 -46.78 10.69
CA GLN A 274 58.65 -46.52 11.28
C GLN A 274 58.79 -47.15 12.67
N LEU A 275 57.76 -47.04 13.52
CA LEU A 275 57.72 -47.67 14.84
C LEU A 275 57.72 -49.21 14.73
N ASN A 276 56.96 -49.79 13.80
CA ASN A 276 56.91 -51.24 13.55
C ASN A 276 58.24 -51.76 12.99
N SER A 277 58.90 -51.00 12.11
CA SER A 277 60.26 -51.28 11.64
C SER A 277 61.29 -51.22 12.78
N SER A 278 61.13 -50.27 13.72
CA SER A 278 61.95 -50.21 14.92
C SER A 278 61.74 -51.41 15.85
N ARG A 279 60.48 -51.82 16.06
CA ARG A 279 60.13 -53.03 16.83
C ARG A 279 60.74 -54.29 16.22
N ARG A 280 60.54 -54.55 14.92
CA ARG A 280 61.13 -55.70 14.21
C ARG A 280 62.66 -55.77 14.33
N ARG A 281 63.35 -54.62 14.38
CA ARG A 281 64.80 -54.57 14.64
C ARG A 281 65.15 -54.93 16.08
N ALA A 282 64.39 -54.46 17.07
CA ALA A 282 64.56 -54.88 18.47
C ALA A 282 64.26 -56.38 18.66
N ASP A 283 63.20 -56.90 18.04
CA ASP A 283 62.87 -58.33 18.06
C ASP A 283 64.01 -59.17 17.46
N LYS A 284 64.60 -58.75 16.32
CA LYS A 284 65.76 -59.42 15.72
C LYS A 284 67.03 -59.33 16.57
N VAL A 285 67.21 -58.26 17.37
CA VAL A 285 68.29 -58.19 18.37
C VAL A 285 68.06 -59.22 19.48
N LEU A 286 66.84 -59.33 20.02
CA LEU A 286 66.50 -60.34 21.03
C LEU A 286 66.67 -61.78 20.51
N GLU A 287 66.32 -62.03 19.24
CA GLU A 287 66.60 -63.32 18.58
C GLU A 287 68.11 -63.63 18.56
N LEU A 288 68.94 -62.67 18.11
CA LEU A 288 70.39 -62.81 18.04
C LEU A 288 71.03 -62.95 19.43
N GLU A 289 70.54 -62.24 20.44
CA GLU A 289 70.94 -62.44 21.84
C GLU A 289 70.62 -63.85 22.32
N SER A 290 69.45 -64.40 21.96
CA SER A 290 69.09 -65.79 22.27
C SER A 290 70.00 -66.80 21.57
N GLU A 291 70.41 -66.53 20.33
CA GLU A 291 71.36 -67.36 19.57
C GLU A 291 72.76 -67.30 20.19
N ILE A 292 73.24 -66.11 20.56
CA ILE A 292 74.50 -65.90 21.28
C ILE A 292 74.49 -66.65 22.63
N ILE A 293 73.38 -66.67 23.35
CA ILE A 293 73.24 -67.45 24.60
C ILE A 293 73.32 -68.95 24.32
N LYS A 294 72.61 -69.47 23.31
CA LYS A 294 72.67 -70.89 22.91
C LYS A 294 74.09 -71.31 22.50
N TYR A 295 74.79 -70.49 21.71
CA TYR A 295 76.17 -70.79 21.31
C TYR A 295 77.16 -70.69 22.48
N LYS A 296 76.94 -69.79 23.46
CA LYS A 296 77.72 -69.77 24.70
C LYS A 296 77.49 -71.01 25.58
N GLN A 297 76.25 -71.50 25.64
CA GLN A 297 75.92 -72.77 26.33
C GLN A 297 76.62 -73.94 25.63
N LEU A 298 76.42 -74.13 24.32
CA LEU A 298 77.06 -75.21 23.56
C LEU A 298 78.59 -75.18 23.65
N LEU A 299 79.22 -74.00 23.63
CA LEU A 299 80.67 -73.87 23.78
C LEU A 299 81.15 -74.23 25.20
N ASN A 300 80.34 -73.94 26.22
CA ASN A 300 80.61 -74.36 27.60
C ASN A 300 80.42 -75.88 27.78
N ASP A 301 79.38 -76.46 27.18
CA ASP A 301 79.11 -77.90 27.24
C ASP A 301 80.24 -78.68 26.55
N MET A 302 80.68 -78.25 25.35
CA MET A 302 81.88 -78.77 24.69
C MET A 302 83.18 -78.55 25.49
N ALA A 303 83.24 -77.56 26.39
CA ALA A 303 84.39 -77.37 27.27
C ALA A 303 84.35 -78.33 28.47
N LEU A 304 83.17 -78.65 28.99
CA LEU A 304 82.95 -79.67 30.01
C LEU A 304 83.20 -81.08 29.47
N GLU A 305 82.73 -81.41 28.27
CA GLU A 305 83.04 -82.67 27.59
C GLU A 305 84.56 -82.85 27.42
N ARG A 306 85.26 -81.83 26.91
CA ARG A 306 86.73 -81.85 26.80
C ARG A 306 87.45 -81.96 28.15
N ALA A 307 86.86 -81.47 29.23
CA ALA A 307 87.42 -81.64 30.57
C ALA A 307 87.25 -83.09 31.05
N ALA A 308 86.06 -83.67 30.87
CA ALA A 308 85.77 -85.06 31.22
C ALA A 308 86.56 -86.07 30.37
N ASP A 309 86.71 -85.84 29.06
CA ASP A 309 87.57 -86.65 28.19
C ASP A 309 89.04 -86.57 28.59
N LYS A 310 89.50 -85.40 29.06
CA LYS A 310 90.87 -85.22 29.56
C LYS A 310 91.08 -85.92 30.92
N GLU A 311 90.11 -85.84 31.81
CA GLU A 311 90.10 -86.56 33.09
C GLU A 311 90.13 -88.08 32.85
N LYS A 312 89.24 -88.60 32.01
CA LYS A 312 89.20 -90.00 31.58
C LYS A 312 90.46 -90.46 30.85
N TYR A 313 91.08 -89.61 30.03
CA TYR A 313 92.39 -89.90 29.44
C TYR A 313 93.47 -90.00 30.52
N GLN A 314 93.41 -89.16 31.55
CA GLN A 314 94.33 -89.23 32.68
C GLN A 314 94.08 -90.48 33.54
N GLU A 315 92.83 -90.86 33.82
CA GLU A 315 92.47 -92.14 34.45
C GLU A 315 93.06 -93.31 33.66
N LEU A 316 92.84 -93.37 32.34
CA LEU A 316 93.38 -94.41 31.47
C LEU A 316 94.92 -94.43 31.41
N VAL A 317 95.58 -93.27 31.52
CA VAL A 317 97.04 -93.21 31.65
C VAL A 317 97.48 -93.76 33.02
N GLU A 318 96.80 -93.41 34.10
CA GLU A 318 97.09 -93.89 35.45
C GLU A 318 96.86 -95.40 35.56
N GLU A 319 95.73 -95.93 35.06
CA GLU A 319 95.45 -97.36 34.88
C GLU A 319 96.52 -98.05 34.03
N ASN A 320 96.94 -97.46 32.90
CA ASN A 320 97.99 -98.04 32.07
C ASN A 320 99.33 -98.10 32.85
N THR A 321 99.66 -97.10 33.68
CA THR A 321 100.83 -97.24 34.59
C THR A 321 100.63 -98.33 35.64
N GLN A 322 99.40 -98.58 36.11
CA GLN A 322 99.08 -99.65 37.05
C GLN A 322 99.20 -101.02 36.38
N LEU A 323 98.65 -101.19 35.17
CA LEU A 323 98.80 -102.39 34.36
C LEU A 323 100.27 -102.63 33.96
N HIS A 324 101.07 -101.60 33.70
CA HIS A 324 102.51 -101.75 33.50
C HIS A 324 103.24 -102.19 34.78
N LYS A 325 102.85 -101.68 35.96
CA LYS A 325 103.39 -102.15 37.26
C LYS A 325 103.00 -103.60 37.53
N LEU A 326 101.74 -103.98 37.29
CA LEU A 326 101.22 -105.34 37.43
C LEU A 326 101.84 -106.32 36.43
N THR A 327 102.00 -105.93 35.17
CA THR A 327 102.69 -106.75 34.15
C THR A 327 104.16 -106.95 34.52
N LYS A 328 104.82 -105.92 35.10
CA LYS A 328 106.19 -106.03 35.62
C LYS A 328 106.27 -106.92 36.87
N ALA A 329 105.24 -106.94 37.71
CA ALA A 329 105.15 -107.87 38.84
C ALA A 329 104.92 -109.31 38.36
N ALA A 330 103.93 -109.54 37.49
CA ALA A 330 103.63 -110.84 36.91
C ALA A 330 104.82 -111.41 36.08
N ALA A 331 105.60 -110.57 35.41
CA ALA A 331 106.85 -110.98 34.76
C ALA A 331 107.93 -111.43 35.76
N ASN A 332 107.99 -110.81 36.96
CA ASN A 332 108.88 -111.25 38.03
C ASN A 332 108.38 -112.55 38.69
N GLU A 333 107.07 -112.76 38.81
CA GLU A 333 106.47 -114.00 39.33
C GLU A 333 106.61 -115.16 38.34
N ALA A 334 106.40 -114.91 37.04
CA ALA A 334 106.63 -115.88 35.96
C ALA A 334 108.11 -116.28 35.84
N ALA A 335 109.04 -115.41 36.23
CA ALA A 335 110.46 -115.74 36.35
C ALA A 335 110.79 -116.62 37.57
N LEU A 336 109.83 -116.85 38.48
CA LEU A 336 110.01 -117.61 39.72
C LEU A 336 109.20 -118.92 39.77
N SER A 337 108.14 -119.05 38.97
CA SER A 337 107.20 -120.19 38.97
C SER A 337 107.53 -121.33 37.99
N SER A 338 108.74 -121.37 37.42
CA SER A 338 109.18 -122.38 36.44
C SER A 338 109.53 -123.77 37.05
N SER A 339 108.82 -124.22 38.11
CA SER A 339 109.07 -125.52 38.74
C SER A 339 107.87 -126.08 39.54
N ILE A 340 107.66 -127.42 39.42
CA ILE A 340 106.80 -128.33 40.22
C ILE A 340 105.31 -128.50 39.78
N SER A 341 105.11 -129.53 38.95
CA SER A 341 104.05 -130.58 38.85
C SER A 341 102.63 -130.53 39.47
N ASP A 342 101.68 -130.92 38.61
CA ASP A 342 100.65 -132.01 38.69
C ASP A 342 99.59 -132.14 39.82
N SER A 343 98.30 -132.26 39.43
CA SER A 343 97.49 -133.52 39.48
C SER A 343 95.96 -133.27 39.45
N GLU A 344 95.16 -134.25 38.97
CA GLU A 344 93.68 -134.22 38.83
C GLU A 344 92.92 -135.28 39.69
N GLU A 345 91.59 -135.10 39.86
CA GLU A 345 90.40 -136.04 39.91
C GLU A 345 90.52 -137.57 40.31
N PRO A 346 89.50 -138.48 40.19
CA PRO A 346 88.02 -138.44 40.25
C PRO A 346 87.40 -139.54 41.20
N ALA A 347 86.25 -140.17 40.85
CA ALA A 347 85.54 -141.23 41.61
C ALA A 347 85.06 -142.45 40.75
N HIS A 348 84.57 -143.56 41.37
CA HIS A 348 84.40 -144.90 40.76
C HIS A 348 83.07 -145.67 41.11
N ALA A 349 82.80 -146.81 40.45
CA ALA A 349 81.62 -147.68 40.70
C ALA A 349 81.76 -149.21 40.36
N ASP A 350 81.00 -150.04 41.12
CA ASP A 350 80.28 -151.31 40.81
C ASP A 350 80.88 -152.75 40.62
N ASN A 351 80.03 -153.74 41.00
CA ASN A 351 80.13 -155.23 41.00
C ASN A 351 80.94 -155.89 42.15
N ARG A 352 80.65 -157.08 42.76
CA ARG A 352 79.60 -158.17 42.73
C ARG A 352 79.87 -159.18 43.90
N LEU A 353 79.13 -160.24 44.29
CA LEU A 353 77.77 -160.82 44.09
C LEU A 353 77.58 -162.05 45.06
N SER A 354 76.46 -162.19 45.81
CA SER A 354 76.04 -163.49 46.40
C SER A 354 74.58 -163.51 46.93
N GLU A 355 74.07 -164.73 47.17
CA GLU A 355 72.83 -165.15 47.89
C GLU A 355 71.45 -164.52 47.53
N GLN A 356 70.69 -165.25 46.70
CA GLN A 356 69.24 -165.12 46.54
C GLN A 356 68.56 -166.40 47.06
N LEU A 357 67.55 -166.33 47.96
CA LEU A 357 66.44 -167.32 48.00
C LEU A 357 65.25 -167.04 48.97
N THR A 358 65.34 -166.11 49.92
CA THR A 358 64.25 -165.83 50.89
C THR A 358 63.33 -164.64 50.54
N ASN A 359 63.62 -163.90 49.47
CA ASN A 359 63.15 -162.53 49.22
C ASN A 359 61.74 -162.35 48.57
N ASN A 360 60.81 -163.32 48.67
CA ASN A 360 59.54 -163.25 47.92
C ASN A 360 58.30 -162.81 48.73
N ALA A 361 58.20 -163.14 50.03
CA ALA A 361 57.00 -162.86 50.82
C ALA A 361 56.95 -161.42 51.36
N GLN A 362 58.04 -160.94 51.97
CA GLN A 362 58.09 -159.65 52.68
C GLN A 362 58.01 -158.44 51.73
N THR A 363 58.56 -158.57 50.52
CA THR A 363 58.56 -157.56 49.45
C THR A 363 57.17 -157.15 48.97
N ARG A 364 56.13 -157.96 49.20
CA ARG A 364 54.77 -157.68 48.74
C ARG A 364 53.95 -156.82 49.70
N ALA A 365 54.27 -156.84 51.01
CA ALA A 365 53.62 -155.98 52.00
C ALA A 365 54.16 -154.54 51.92
N LEU A 366 55.49 -154.38 51.92
CA LEU A 366 56.18 -153.08 52.00
C LEU A 366 55.82 -152.14 50.81
N LYS A 367 55.53 -152.70 49.62
CA LYS A 367 55.05 -151.90 48.47
C LYS A 367 53.72 -151.20 48.74
N LEU A 368 52.76 -151.87 49.39
CA LEU A 368 51.43 -151.32 49.61
C LEU A 368 51.44 -150.17 50.63
N GLU A 369 52.30 -150.22 51.65
CA GLU A 369 52.47 -149.12 52.61
C GLU A 369 53.07 -147.85 51.95
N LEU A 370 54.08 -148.03 51.09
CA LEU A 370 54.71 -146.92 50.36
C LEU A 370 53.74 -146.25 49.37
N GLU A 371 52.94 -147.06 48.67
CA GLU A 371 51.95 -146.56 47.71
C GLU A 371 50.80 -145.81 48.42
N ASN A 372 50.31 -146.32 49.55
CA ASN A 372 49.29 -145.65 50.35
C ASN A 372 49.79 -144.31 50.92
N ARG A 373 51.05 -144.25 51.41
CA ARG A 373 51.70 -142.98 51.83
C ARG A 373 51.78 -141.96 50.70
N ARG A 374 52.09 -142.38 49.47
CA ARG A 374 52.19 -141.50 48.28
C ARG A 374 50.83 -140.91 47.87
N LEU A 375 49.73 -141.65 48.06
CA LEU A 375 48.40 -141.16 47.74
C LEU A 375 47.94 -140.05 48.70
N VAL A 376 48.28 -140.16 49.99
CA VAL A 376 47.94 -139.13 50.99
C VAL A 376 48.64 -137.79 50.67
N THR A 377 49.94 -137.79 50.39
CA THR A 377 50.68 -136.54 50.11
C THR A 377 50.23 -135.86 48.80
N LEU A 378 49.75 -136.63 47.83
CA LEU A 378 49.14 -136.08 46.61
C LEU A 378 47.76 -135.45 46.90
N ILE A 379 46.96 -136.05 47.77
CA ILE A 379 45.66 -135.51 48.17
C ILE A 379 45.81 -134.18 48.92
N ASP A 380 46.79 -134.06 49.81
CA ASP A 380 46.97 -132.84 50.61
C ASP A 380 47.55 -131.67 49.79
N SER A 381 48.50 -131.92 48.89
CA SER A 381 49.01 -130.88 47.97
C SER A 381 47.95 -130.39 46.97
N LEU A 382 47.02 -131.25 46.54
CA LEU A 382 45.87 -130.83 45.74
C LEU A 382 44.89 -129.94 46.52
N LYS A 383 44.65 -130.21 47.81
CA LYS A 383 43.84 -129.32 48.67
C LYS A 383 44.51 -127.95 48.81
N GLU A 384 45.80 -127.93 49.12
CA GLU A 384 46.58 -126.70 49.33
C GLU A 384 46.57 -125.81 48.08
N ASN A 385 46.83 -126.37 46.91
CA ASN A 385 46.71 -125.66 45.63
C ASN A 385 45.28 -125.10 45.39
N SER A 386 44.23 -125.89 45.65
CA SER A 386 42.85 -125.44 45.49
C SER A 386 42.46 -124.31 46.47
N PHE A 387 43.05 -124.29 47.66
CA PHE A 387 42.87 -123.23 48.65
C PHE A 387 43.58 -121.94 48.20
N HIS A 388 44.80 -122.03 47.68
CA HIS A 388 45.53 -120.88 47.15
C HIS A 388 44.86 -120.26 45.92
N GLU A 389 44.38 -121.06 44.95
CA GLU A 389 43.67 -120.53 43.78
C GLU A 389 42.37 -119.80 44.20
N ASN A 390 41.57 -120.41 45.08
CA ASN A 390 40.35 -119.79 45.60
C ASN A 390 40.64 -118.50 46.39
N SER A 391 41.69 -118.49 47.21
CA SER A 391 42.12 -117.31 47.97
C SER A 391 42.56 -116.17 47.05
N SER A 392 43.31 -116.47 45.98
CA SER A 392 43.71 -115.47 44.97
C SER A 392 42.50 -114.90 44.24
N ARG A 393 41.57 -115.75 43.79
CA ARG A 393 40.33 -115.34 43.11
C ARG A 393 39.44 -114.46 44.00
N VAL A 394 39.37 -114.74 45.31
CA VAL A 394 38.67 -113.88 46.28
C VAL A 394 39.37 -112.52 46.41
N LEU A 395 40.70 -112.48 46.54
CA LEU A 395 41.47 -111.24 46.65
C LEU A 395 41.33 -110.33 45.41
N GLU A 396 41.21 -110.92 44.22
CA GLU A 396 40.95 -110.17 42.98
C GLU A 396 39.55 -109.56 42.98
N LEU A 397 38.51 -110.34 43.31
CA LEU A 397 37.14 -109.85 43.44
C LEU A 397 37.01 -108.75 44.52
N GLU A 398 37.78 -108.80 45.60
CA GLU A 398 37.83 -107.72 46.59
C GLU A 398 38.46 -106.43 46.05
N LYS A 399 39.52 -106.53 45.23
CA LYS A 399 40.14 -105.37 44.57
C LYS A 399 39.16 -104.73 43.58
N GLU A 400 38.48 -105.53 42.77
CA GLU A 400 37.45 -105.04 41.84
C GLU A 400 36.28 -104.41 42.56
N LYS A 401 35.76 -105.05 43.63
CA LYS A 401 34.71 -104.48 44.49
C LYS A 401 35.11 -103.12 45.07
N LYS A 402 36.34 -102.97 45.58
CA LYS A 402 36.84 -101.67 46.08
C LYS A 402 36.96 -100.63 44.97
N LYS A 403 37.47 -101.02 43.79
CA LYS A 403 37.60 -100.14 42.62
C LYS A 403 36.24 -99.65 42.10
N LEU A 404 35.23 -100.52 42.07
CA LEU A 404 33.86 -100.17 41.72
C LEU A 404 33.20 -99.30 42.78
N SER A 405 33.40 -99.57 44.08
CA SER A 405 32.90 -98.75 45.19
C SER A 405 33.40 -97.31 45.08
N LEU A 406 34.72 -97.10 44.97
CA LEU A 406 35.33 -95.78 44.78
C LEU A 406 34.84 -95.10 43.48
N LYS A 407 34.54 -95.88 42.43
CA LYS A 407 34.00 -95.31 41.20
C LYS A 407 32.56 -94.81 41.37
N ILE A 408 31.70 -95.55 42.09
CA ILE A 408 30.35 -95.13 42.45
C ILE A 408 30.39 -93.87 43.31
N GLU A 409 31.26 -93.84 44.32
CA GLU A 409 31.48 -92.70 45.21
C GLU A 409 31.87 -91.45 44.40
N SER A 410 32.88 -91.55 43.52
CA SER A 410 33.28 -90.46 42.61
C SER A 410 32.19 -89.99 41.62
N LEU A 411 31.16 -90.81 41.38
CA LEU A 411 30.03 -90.46 40.50
C LEU A 411 28.91 -89.80 41.30
N ASN A 412 28.67 -90.21 42.55
CA ASN A 412 27.77 -89.53 43.47
C ASN A 412 28.28 -88.10 43.76
N ASP A 413 29.57 -87.92 44.05
CA ASP A 413 30.20 -86.60 44.24
C ASP A 413 30.08 -85.69 43.00
N ASN A 414 29.95 -86.26 41.81
CA ASN A 414 29.72 -85.51 40.58
C ASN A 414 28.23 -85.15 40.42
N ILE A 415 27.33 -86.07 40.73
CA ILE A 415 25.88 -85.84 40.69
C ILE A 415 25.49 -84.76 41.70
N GLU A 416 25.97 -84.85 42.95
CA GLU A 416 25.65 -83.89 44.01
C GLU A 416 26.13 -82.48 43.66
N ARG A 417 27.37 -82.34 43.16
CA ARG A 417 27.89 -81.06 42.69
C ARG A 417 27.12 -80.48 41.50
N LEU A 418 26.70 -81.32 40.55
CA LEU A 418 25.86 -80.89 39.42
C LEU A 418 24.45 -80.49 39.88
N THR A 419 23.86 -81.18 40.86
CA THR A 419 22.58 -80.75 41.45
C THR A 419 22.69 -79.43 42.19
N GLN A 420 23.77 -79.20 42.94
CA GLN A 420 24.00 -77.92 43.62
C GLN A 420 24.19 -76.77 42.61
N GLN A 421 25.00 -76.98 41.57
CA GLN A 421 25.17 -75.99 40.49
C GLN A 421 23.85 -75.66 39.79
N ASN A 422 22.99 -76.66 39.55
CA ASN A 422 21.66 -76.41 38.99
C ASN A 422 20.74 -75.63 39.94
N SER A 423 20.73 -75.92 41.25
CA SER A 423 19.95 -75.15 42.22
C SER A 423 20.44 -73.70 42.36
N ASP A 424 21.75 -73.48 42.28
CA ASP A 424 22.35 -72.15 42.34
C ASP A 424 22.00 -71.34 41.09
N LEU A 425 22.07 -71.95 39.90
CA LEU A 425 21.65 -71.34 38.64
C LEU A 425 20.14 -71.04 38.61
N GLU A 426 19.29 -71.93 39.12
CA GLU A 426 17.86 -71.67 39.29
C GLU A 426 17.60 -70.46 40.21
N LEU A 427 18.36 -70.33 41.30
CA LEU A 427 18.22 -69.24 42.25
C LEU A 427 18.64 -67.90 41.63
N VAL A 428 19.78 -67.87 40.92
CA VAL A 428 20.23 -66.69 40.15
C VAL A 428 19.21 -66.31 39.07
N TRP A 429 18.65 -67.28 38.34
CA TRP A 429 17.62 -67.01 37.33
C TRP A 429 16.34 -66.43 37.94
N LYS A 430 15.88 -66.96 39.07
CA LYS A 430 14.71 -66.42 39.81
C LYS A 430 14.95 -65.01 40.33
N GLN A 431 16.16 -64.71 40.81
CA GLN A 431 16.56 -63.36 41.22
C GLN A 431 16.56 -62.39 40.03
N ALA A 432 17.23 -62.74 38.92
CA ALA A 432 17.28 -61.92 37.72
C ALA A 432 15.88 -61.64 37.12
N LEU A 433 14.96 -62.61 37.19
CA LEU A 433 13.57 -62.43 36.77
C LEU A 433 12.83 -61.38 37.62
N GLU A 434 12.98 -61.44 38.94
CA GLU A 434 12.33 -60.50 39.86
C GLU A 434 12.97 -59.11 39.83
N GLU A 435 14.29 -59.00 39.58
CA GLU A 435 14.95 -57.72 39.31
C GLU A 435 14.47 -57.10 37.99
N ASN A 436 14.38 -57.88 36.90
CA ASN A 436 13.87 -57.40 35.61
C ASN A 436 12.42 -56.91 35.75
N LYS A 437 11.57 -57.63 36.49
CA LYS A 437 10.20 -57.22 36.84
C LYS A 437 10.15 -55.93 37.69
N LYS A 438 11.06 -55.75 38.65
CA LYS A 438 11.19 -54.48 39.41
C LYS A 438 11.63 -53.33 38.51
N LEU A 439 12.60 -53.54 37.62
CA LEU A 439 13.05 -52.56 36.63
C LEU A 439 11.92 -52.20 35.67
N GLN A 440 11.16 -53.18 35.16
CA GLN A 440 10.01 -52.96 34.29
C GLN A 440 8.92 -52.12 34.97
N ASN A 441 8.62 -52.39 36.24
CA ASN A 441 7.69 -51.57 37.04
C ASN A 441 8.23 -50.16 37.29
N SER A 442 9.51 -50.01 37.60
CA SER A 442 10.17 -48.70 37.75
C SER A 442 10.09 -47.87 36.47
N LEU A 443 10.42 -48.49 35.32
CA LEU A 443 10.38 -47.87 34.00
C LEU A 443 8.94 -47.52 33.58
N LYS A 444 7.94 -48.33 33.93
CA LYS A 444 6.52 -48.02 33.74
C LYS A 444 6.08 -46.81 34.59
N ASN A 445 6.47 -46.76 35.87
CA ASN A 445 6.17 -45.64 36.74
C ASN A 445 6.89 -44.35 36.28
N GLN A 446 8.13 -44.46 35.83
CA GLN A 446 8.88 -43.34 35.26
C GLN A 446 8.18 -42.80 34.01
N ARG A 447 7.78 -43.66 33.06
CA ARG A 447 6.99 -43.26 31.88
C ARG A 447 5.70 -42.52 32.27
N ALA A 448 4.91 -43.08 33.19
CA ALA A 448 3.69 -42.43 33.67
C ALA A 448 3.97 -41.06 34.33
N SER A 449 5.08 -40.91 35.06
CA SER A 449 5.47 -39.63 35.65
C SER A 449 5.91 -38.60 34.60
N SER A 450 6.65 -39.02 33.57
CA SER A 450 7.06 -38.15 32.45
C SER A 450 5.88 -37.77 31.56
N GLU A 451 4.94 -38.69 31.33
CA GLU A 451 3.71 -38.43 30.59
C GLU A 451 2.80 -37.45 31.33
N LYS A 452 2.66 -37.58 32.66
CA LYS A 452 1.97 -36.59 33.51
C LYS A 452 2.66 -35.22 33.48
N GLN A 453 4.00 -35.17 33.59
CA GLN A 453 4.75 -33.92 33.44
C GLN A 453 4.56 -33.30 32.06
N GLN A 454 4.54 -34.10 31.00
CA GLN A 454 4.31 -33.62 29.63
C GLN A 454 2.89 -33.05 29.45
N GLN A 455 1.87 -33.67 30.04
CA GLN A 455 0.51 -33.11 30.10
C GLN A 455 0.47 -31.82 30.93
N GLU A 456 1.14 -31.76 32.08
CA GLU A 456 1.23 -30.54 32.88
C GLU A 456 1.88 -29.39 32.09
N PHE A 457 3.02 -29.62 31.44
CA PHE A 457 3.65 -28.65 30.55
C PHE A 457 2.73 -28.22 29.39
N GLN A 458 1.98 -29.14 28.78
CA GLN A 458 0.98 -28.80 27.75
C GLN A 458 -0.11 -27.88 28.32
N THR A 459 -0.65 -28.16 29.51
CA THR A 459 -1.69 -27.30 30.12
C THR A 459 -1.17 -25.94 30.59
N GLN A 460 0.12 -25.82 30.92
CA GLN A 460 0.73 -24.51 31.19
C GLN A 460 1.00 -23.77 29.88
N HIS A 461 1.40 -24.46 28.81
CA HIS A 461 1.60 -23.86 27.48
C HIS A 461 0.28 -23.34 26.88
N THR A 462 -0.86 -24.02 27.08
CA THR A 462 -2.17 -23.49 26.65
C THR A 462 -2.57 -22.25 27.45
N LYS A 463 -2.36 -22.24 28.77
CA LYS A 463 -2.60 -21.06 29.63
C LYS A 463 -1.69 -19.89 29.26
N MET A 464 -0.44 -20.15 28.86
CA MET A 464 0.48 -19.13 28.38
C MET A 464 -0.06 -18.46 27.10
N ILE A 465 -0.51 -19.25 26.12
CA ILE A 465 -1.18 -18.75 24.90
C ILE A 465 -2.46 -17.97 25.23
N GLU A 466 -3.24 -18.39 26.23
CA GLU A 466 -4.43 -17.66 26.67
C GLU A 466 -4.09 -16.32 27.34
N LEU A 467 -3.02 -16.27 28.14
CA LEU A 467 -2.51 -15.03 28.74
C LEU A 467 -1.90 -14.08 27.70
N GLU A 468 -1.16 -14.60 26.73
CA GLU A 468 -0.64 -13.84 25.57
C GLU A 468 -1.79 -13.18 24.79
N LYS A 469 -2.84 -13.95 24.45
CA LYS A 469 -4.04 -13.41 23.78
C LYS A 469 -4.77 -12.36 24.62
N ASN A 470 -4.89 -12.58 25.93
CA ASN A 470 -5.51 -11.59 26.82
C ASN A 470 -4.66 -10.32 26.94
N TYR A 471 -3.33 -10.44 26.91
CA TYR A 471 -2.41 -9.30 26.84
C TYR A 471 -2.55 -8.53 25.53
N ASP A 472 -2.58 -9.22 24.38
CA ASP A 472 -2.81 -8.60 23.06
C ASP A 472 -4.15 -7.83 23.00
N ILE A 473 -5.21 -8.40 23.58
CA ILE A 473 -6.52 -7.74 23.68
C ILE A 473 -6.42 -6.48 24.56
N ALA A 474 -5.74 -6.56 25.71
CA ALA A 474 -5.53 -5.43 26.60
C ALA A 474 -4.65 -4.33 25.97
N VAL A 475 -3.64 -4.70 25.17
CA VAL A 475 -2.79 -3.75 24.41
C VAL A 475 -3.61 -3.06 23.31
N LYS A 476 -4.43 -3.80 22.56
CA LYS A 476 -5.33 -3.22 21.54
C LYS A 476 -6.37 -2.28 22.15
N GLU A 477 -6.93 -2.64 23.31
CA GLU A 477 -7.86 -1.77 24.02
C GLU A 477 -7.17 -0.53 24.62
N LYS A 478 -5.95 -0.67 25.16
CA LYS A 478 -5.12 0.49 25.56
C LYS A 478 -4.87 1.43 24.39
N GLN A 479 -4.49 0.91 23.22
CA GLN A 479 -4.30 1.70 22.00
C GLN A 479 -5.59 2.42 21.60
N ARG A 480 -6.73 1.71 21.61
CA ARG A 480 -8.05 2.30 21.31
C ARG A 480 -8.40 3.45 22.26
N VAL A 481 -8.19 3.27 23.56
CA VAL A 481 -8.41 4.31 24.58
C VAL A 481 -7.44 5.47 24.39
N GLN A 482 -6.16 5.21 24.08
CA GLN A 482 -5.16 6.26 23.88
C GLN A 482 -5.46 7.12 22.64
N SER A 483 -5.81 6.53 21.49
CA SER A 483 -6.25 7.28 20.31
C SER A 483 -7.55 8.06 20.54
N LEU A 484 -8.44 7.56 21.40
CA LEU A 484 -9.67 8.26 21.79
C LEU A 484 -9.38 9.43 22.73
N LEU A 485 -8.41 9.29 23.64
CA LEU A 485 -7.93 10.35 24.52
C LEU A 485 -7.22 11.45 23.72
N GLU A 486 -6.39 11.12 22.73
CA GLU A 486 -5.82 12.09 21.79
C GLU A 486 -6.91 12.80 20.94
N SER A 487 -8.00 12.11 20.58
CA SER A 487 -9.13 12.72 19.88
C SER A 487 -9.94 13.68 20.76
N VAL A 488 -9.95 13.46 22.08
CA VAL A 488 -10.54 14.39 23.06
C VAL A 488 -9.59 15.56 23.31
N GLN A 489 -8.30 15.30 23.47
CA GLN A 489 -7.24 16.31 23.62
C GLN A 489 -7.29 17.32 22.46
N ARG A 490 -7.18 16.85 21.21
CA ARG A 490 -7.21 17.75 20.04
C ARG A 490 -8.48 18.62 19.97
N ARG A 491 -9.63 18.07 20.38
CA ARG A 491 -10.89 18.83 20.46
C ARG A 491 -10.90 19.85 21.61
N ALA A 492 -10.24 19.58 22.73
CA ALA A 492 -10.02 20.58 23.77
C ALA A 492 -9.10 21.68 23.24
N ASP A 493 -7.98 21.32 22.62
CA ASP A 493 -7.03 22.28 22.01
C ASP A 493 -7.70 23.13 20.90
N ASP A 494 -8.64 22.55 20.13
CA ASP A 494 -9.44 23.26 19.12
C ASP A 494 -10.46 24.22 19.75
N LEU A 495 -11.13 23.80 20.83
CA LEU A 495 -12.09 24.63 21.57
C LEU A 495 -11.38 25.79 22.30
N GLU A 496 -10.21 25.55 22.89
CA GLU A 496 -9.37 26.60 23.50
C GLU A 496 -8.95 27.63 22.45
N ARG A 497 -8.47 27.21 21.27
CA ARG A 497 -8.18 28.13 20.15
C ARG A 497 -9.42 28.89 19.67
N SER A 498 -10.57 28.24 19.60
CA SER A 498 -11.83 28.92 19.22
C SER A 498 -12.30 29.92 20.29
N LEU A 499 -12.06 29.65 21.57
CA LEU A 499 -12.38 30.53 22.68
C LEU A 499 -11.41 31.72 22.76
N GLU A 500 -10.13 31.50 22.48
CA GLU A 500 -9.12 32.56 22.38
C GLU A 500 -9.45 33.54 21.22
N LEU A 501 -9.82 33.02 20.05
CA LEU A 501 -10.30 33.84 18.92
C LEU A 501 -11.62 34.57 19.22
N ALA A 502 -12.51 34.00 20.04
CA ALA A 502 -13.72 34.67 20.50
C ALA A 502 -13.38 35.80 21.51
N ASN A 503 -12.45 35.57 22.43
CA ASN A 503 -11.96 36.58 23.37
C ASN A 503 -11.30 37.76 22.65
N GLN A 504 -10.48 37.49 21.63
CA GLN A 504 -9.87 38.54 20.80
C GLN A 504 -10.93 39.42 20.13
N LYS A 505 -11.97 38.82 19.52
CA LYS A 505 -13.11 39.56 18.95
C LYS A 505 -13.92 40.33 20.00
N ILE A 506 -14.05 39.81 21.21
CA ILE A 506 -14.70 40.52 22.32
C ILE A 506 -13.87 41.75 22.72
N GLU A 507 -12.53 41.67 22.71
CA GLU A 507 -11.66 42.82 23.01
C GLU A 507 -11.66 43.85 21.88
N GLU A 508 -11.66 43.43 20.60
CA GLU A 508 -11.89 44.30 19.44
C GLU A 508 -13.24 45.04 19.57
N LEU A 509 -14.31 44.34 19.95
CA LEU A 509 -15.63 44.94 20.17
C LEU A 509 -15.64 45.93 21.34
N LYS A 510 -14.90 45.69 22.44
CA LYS A 510 -14.72 46.68 23.52
C LYS A 510 -13.96 47.92 23.05
N ILE A 511 -12.94 47.77 22.20
CA ILE A 511 -12.22 48.91 21.60
C ILE A 511 -13.18 49.73 20.74
N ILE A 512 -14.02 49.08 19.93
CA ILE A 512 -15.07 49.74 19.14
C ILE A 512 -16.10 50.42 20.06
N GLU A 513 -16.56 49.76 21.13
CA GLU A 513 -17.51 50.32 22.10
C GLU A 513 -16.94 51.57 22.79
N ASN A 514 -15.66 51.55 23.15
CA ASN A 514 -14.98 52.70 23.75
C ASN A 514 -14.78 53.84 22.75
N ASN A 515 -14.44 53.54 21.49
CA ASN A 515 -14.39 54.53 20.42
C ASN A 515 -15.77 55.17 20.18
N ILE A 516 -16.85 54.40 20.22
CA ILE A 516 -18.24 54.90 20.13
C ILE A 516 -18.57 55.80 21.33
N LYS A 517 -18.17 55.43 22.56
CA LYS A 517 -18.33 56.31 23.74
C LYS A 517 -17.57 57.63 23.59
N GLU A 518 -16.35 57.60 23.04
CA GLU A 518 -15.54 58.81 22.80
C GLU A 518 -16.08 59.67 21.64
N ILE A 519 -16.69 59.06 20.62
CA ILE A 519 -17.42 59.79 19.57
C ILE A 519 -18.68 60.43 20.15
N ASN A 520 -19.46 59.70 20.94
CA ASN A 520 -20.68 60.21 21.57
C ASN A 520 -20.40 61.37 22.53
N SER A 521 -19.30 61.32 23.31
CA SER A 521 -18.91 62.47 24.14
C SER A 521 -18.49 63.68 23.29
N LYS A 522 -17.77 63.48 22.18
CA LYS A 522 -17.46 64.54 21.20
C LYS A 522 -18.72 65.13 20.54
N CYS A 523 -19.72 64.31 20.25
CA CYS A 523 -21.02 64.76 19.73
C CYS A 523 -21.76 65.64 20.75
N LEU A 524 -21.89 65.20 22.01
CA LEU A 524 -22.49 66.01 23.10
C LEU A 524 -21.72 67.33 23.32
N ASP A 525 -20.40 67.28 23.24
CA ASP A 525 -19.52 68.45 23.29
C ASP A 525 -19.82 69.43 22.14
N LEU A 526 -20.01 68.93 20.92
CA LEU A 526 -20.32 69.73 19.74
C LEU A 526 -21.75 70.29 19.79
N GLU A 527 -22.73 69.51 20.26
CA GLU A 527 -24.10 69.98 20.51
C GLU A 527 -24.11 71.12 21.53
N SER A 528 -23.37 70.98 22.64
CA SER A 528 -23.26 72.04 23.65
C SER A 528 -22.64 73.34 23.10
N LYS A 529 -21.65 73.22 22.20
CA LYS A 529 -21.01 74.35 21.50
C LYS A 529 -21.95 74.96 20.47
N LEU A 530 -22.73 74.16 19.74
CA LEU A 530 -23.72 74.64 18.78
C LEU A 530 -24.83 75.42 19.49
N VAL A 531 -25.36 74.91 20.60
CA VAL A 531 -26.33 75.61 21.46
C VAL A 531 -25.75 76.90 22.07
N ALA A 532 -24.44 76.96 22.34
CA ALA A 532 -23.78 78.20 22.77
C ALA A 532 -23.69 79.23 21.62
N VAL A 533 -23.24 78.82 20.43
CA VAL A 533 -23.17 79.66 19.23
C VAL A 533 -24.56 80.14 18.79
N GLU A 534 -25.62 79.34 18.94
CA GLU A 534 -26.99 79.77 18.67
C GLU A 534 -27.45 80.87 19.63
N LYS A 535 -27.08 80.78 20.92
CA LYS A 535 -27.37 81.84 21.91
C LYS A 535 -26.57 83.11 21.62
N GLU A 536 -25.30 83.00 21.20
CA GLU A 536 -24.48 84.14 20.77
C GLU A 536 -25.06 84.80 19.51
N LYS A 537 -25.49 84.01 18.52
CA LYS A 537 -26.22 84.46 17.33
C LYS A 537 -27.50 85.21 17.71
N ASP A 538 -28.28 84.69 18.67
CA ASP A 538 -29.50 85.35 19.17
C ASP A 538 -29.21 86.65 19.95
N VAL A 539 -28.06 86.74 20.63
CA VAL A 539 -27.58 88.00 21.26
C VAL A 539 -27.21 89.01 20.17
N ALA A 540 -26.38 88.60 19.22
CA ALA A 540 -25.95 89.46 18.11
C ALA A 540 -27.14 89.96 17.26
N GLN A 541 -28.17 89.14 17.04
CA GLN A 541 -29.40 89.58 16.37
C GLN A 541 -30.17 90.63 17.18
N ARG A 542 -30.25 90.49 18.51
CA ARG A 542 -30.86 91.50 19.40
C ARG A 542 -30.07 92.80 19.42
N ASP A 543 -28.75 92.75 19.39
CA ASP A 543 -27.91 93.95 19.32
C ASP A 543 -27.97 94.63 17.94
N ILE A 544 -28.00 93.87 16.84
CA ILE A 544 -28.28 94.39 15.49
C ILE A 544 -29.67 95.08 15.45
N HIS A 545 -30.67 94.55 16.16
CA HIS A 545 -31.99 95.19 16.24
C HIS A 545 -31.91 96.53 17.01
N ARG A 546 -31.29 96.55 18.19
CA ARG A 546 -31.04 97.78 18.98
C ARG A 546 -30.31 98.85 18.17
N TYR A 547 -29.26 98.48 17.42
CA TYR A 547 -28.51 99.42 16.60
C TYR A 547 -29.34 100.00 15.44
N ARG A 548 -30.31 99.24 14.89
CA ARG A 548 -31.28 99.80 13.93
C ARG A 548 -32.22 100.81 14.60
N GLU A 549 -32.77 100.47 15.77
CA GLU A 549 -33.65 101.39 16.52
C GLU A 549 -32.98 102.72 16.90
N THR A 550 -31.67 102.72 17.18
CA THR A 550 -30.92 103.96 17.44
C THR A 550 -30.71 104.75 16.15
N ILE A 551 -30.29 104.11 15.05
CA ILE A 551 -30.10 104.78 13.75
C ILE A 551 -31.42 105.38 13.22
N GLU A 552 -32.56 104.70 13.45
CA GLU A 552 -33.88 105.23 13.09
C GLU A 552 -34.32 106.41 13.96
N ARG A 553 -33.92 106.43 15.24
CA ARG A 553 -34.14 107.57 16.16
C ARG A 553 -33.33 108.79 15.76
N ASP A 554 -32.03 108.62 15.58
CA ASP A 554 -31.12 109.71 15.19
C ASP A 554 -31.56 110.33 13.86
N LYS A 555 -31.96 109.49 12.90
CA LYS A 555 -32.51 109.89 11.60
C LYS A 555 -33.90 110.55 11.66
N PHE A 556 -34.64 110.38 12.76
CA PHE A 556 -35.86 111.14 13.02
C PHE A 556 -35.49 112.53 13.58
N GLN A 557 -34.61 112.56 14.58
CA GLN A 557 -34.19 113.81 15.23
C GLN A 557 -33.45 114.76 14.27
N ASP A 558 -32.66 114.25 13.32
CA ASP A 558 -32.07 115.05 12.23
C ASP A 558 -33.13 115.69 11.30
N LYS A 559 -34.28 115.04 11.09
CA LYS A 559 -35.39 115.60 10.29
C LYS A 559 -36.12 116.70 11.05
N ASP A 560 -36.37 116.49 12.33
CA ASP A 560 -37.06 117.48 13.17
C ASP A 560 -36.20 118.76 13.27
N VAL A 561 -34.89 118.61 13.48
CA VAL A 561 -33.91 119.71 13.45
C VAL A 561 -33.77 120.37 12.06
N ALA A 562 -34.11 119.66 10.97
CA ALA A 562 -34.17 120.25 9.63
C ALA A 562 -35.49 121.00 9.37
N LEU A 563 -36.61 120.50 9.89
CA LEU A 563 -37.92 121.16 9.86
C LEU A 563 -37.91 122.46 10.64
N ASP A 564 -37.37 122.47 11.86
CA ASP A 564 -37.23 123.67 12.70
C ASP A 564 -36.41 124.77 12.01
N LYS A 565 -35.37 124.40 11.25
CA LYS A 565 -34.60 125.35 10.45
C LYS A 565 -35.42 125.93 9.29
N ALA A 566 -36.28 125.13 8.67
CA ALA A 566 -37.15 125.57 7.58
C ALA A 566 -38.24 126.54 8.07
N THR A 567 -38.94 126.23 9.16
CA THR A 567 -39.94 127.13 9.76
C THR A 567 -39.32 128.46 10.20
N ASN A 568 -38.15 128.44 10.87
CA ASN A 568 -37.42 129.66 11.23
C ASN A 568 -37.05 130.53 10.00
N THR A 569 -36.72 129.94 8.85
CA THR A 569 -36.49 130.73 7.62
C THR A 569 -37.77 131.29 7.01
N ILE A 570 -38.90 130.57 7.11
CA ILE A 570 -40.21 131.04 6.63
C ILE A 570 -40.64 132.28 7.42
N GLU A 571 -40.62 132.24 8.75
CA GLU A 571 -41.00 133.41 9.57
C GLU A 571 -40.15 134.67 9.26
N VAL A 572 -38.87 134.50 8.94
CA VAL A 572 -37.97 135.61 8.58
C VAL A 572 -38.34 136.21 7.22
N LEU A 573 -38.86 135.40 6.30
CA LEU A 573 -39.37 135.86 5.00
C LEU A 573 -40.74 136.51 5.14
N GLU A 574 -41.65 135.94 5.93
CA GLU A 574 -42.96 136.53 6.26
C GLU A 574 -42.81 137.92 6.89
N ARG A 575 -41.92 138.05 7.88
CA ARG A 575 -41.60 139.37 8.49
C ARG A 575 -41.04 140.37 7.49
N LYS A 576 -40.28 139.93 6.47
CA LYS A 576 -39.84 140.81 5.37
C LYS A 576 -40.97 141.19 4.42
N ILE A 577 -41.91 140.29 4.15
CA ILE A 577 -43.10 140.59 3.34
C ILE A 577 -43.92 141.68 4.03
N THR A 578 -44.22 141.54 5.33
CA THR A 578 -44.98 142.57 6.07
C THR A 578 -44.28 143.94 6.12
N GLN A 579 -42.94 143.96 6.10
CA GLN A 579 -42.18 145.23 6.02
C GLN A 579 -42.33 145.88 4.64
N LEU A 580 -42.22 145.11 3.55
CA LEU A 580 -42.41 145.61 2.19
C LEU A 580 -43.86 146.06 1.91
N GLU A 581 -44.85 145.37 2.49
CA GLU A 581 -46.26 145.78 2.43
C GLU A 581 -46.49 147.12 3.15
N GLN A 582 -45.80 147.36 4.26
CA GLN A 582 -45.87 148.61 5.01
C GLN A 582 -45.16 149.77 4.26
N GLU A 583 -43.97 149.53 3.69
CA GLU A 583 -43.27 150.51 2.82
C GLU A 583 -44.10 150.89 1.58
N LEU A 584 -44.81 149.91 1.00
CA LEU A 584 -45.75 150.13 -0.11
C LEU A 584 -46.97 150.95 0.34
N HIS A 585 -47.52 150.67 1.53
CA HIS A 585 -48.64 151.45 2.08
C HIS A 585 -48.26 152.92 2.30
N ASP A 586 -47.13 153.17 2.96
CA ASP A 586 -46.63 154.53 3.22
C ASP A 586 -46.44 155.29 1.89
N SER A 587 -45.85 154.64 0.89
CA SER A 587 -45.70 155.18 -0.47
C SER A 587 -47.03 155.55 -1.12
N VAL A 588 -48.08 154.73 -0.95
CA VAL A 588 -49.43 155.02 -1.46
C VAL A 588 -50.04 156.24 -0.74
N THR A 589 -49.92 156.35 0.58
CA THR A 589 -50.42 157.54 1.30
C THR A 589 -49.71 158.83 0.87
N GLN A 590 -48.42 158.74 0.53
CA GLN A 590 -47.63 159.88 0.04
C GLN A 590 -48.10 160.34 -1.35
N ILE A 591 -48.44 159.39 -2.25
CA ILE A 591 -49.06 159.68 -3.54
C ILE A 591 -50.42 160.36 -3.37
N SER A 592 -51.28 159.87 -2.46
CA SER A 592 -52.59 160.49 -2.18
C SER A 592 -52.46 161.95 -1.75
N ARG A 593 -51.49 162.27 -0.87
CA ARG A 593 -51.20 163.63 -0.43
C ARG A 593 -50.77 164.56 -1.57
N LEU A 594 -49.95 164.07 -2.51
CA LEU A 594 -49.52 164.86 -3.66
C LEU A 594 -50.69 165.21 -4.59
N GLN A 595 -51.62 164.29 -4.82
CA GLN A 595 -52.83 164.57 -5.62
C GLN A 595 -53.73 165.64 -4.98
N GLU A 596 -53.76 165.73 -3.65
CA GLU A 596 -54.58 166.71 -2.92
C GLU A 596 -54.00 168.13 -2.99
N ILE A 597 -52.67 168.23 -2.97
CA ILE A 597 -51.94 169.47 -3.29
C ILE A 597 -52.17 169.88 -4.76
N GLU A 598 -52.19 168.90 -5.68
CA GLU A 598 -52.43 169.19 -7.11
C GLU A 598 -53.86 169.67 -7.40
N ARG A 599 -54.86 169.23 -6.63
CA ARG A 599 -56.25 169.75 -6.72
C ARG A 599 -56.33 171.19 -6.21
N SER A 600 -55.83 171.45 -5.00
CA SER A 600 -55.90 172.78 -4.38
C SER A 600 -55.13 173.85 -5.17
N SER A 601 -54.04 173.50 -5.86
CA SER A 601 -53.38 174.40 -6.81
C SER A 601 -54.30 174.84 -7.95
N LYS A 602 -55.04 173.91 -8.56
CA LYS A 602 -55.91 174.19 -9.72
C LYS A 602 -57.15 175.01 -9.33
N GLU A 603 -57.65 174.83 -8.11
CA GLU A 603 -58.72 175.65 -7.55
C GLU A 603 -58.28 177.12 -7.39
N LEU A 604 -57.05 177.36 -6.91
CA LEU A 604 -56.50 178.72 -6.79
C LEU A 604 -56.31 179.40 -8.15
N ASP A 605 -55.80 178.68 -9.16
CA ASP A 605 -55.69 179.20 -10.54
C ASP A 605 -57.07 179.59 -11.12
N SER A 606 -58.11 178.79 -10.85
CA SER A 606 -59.48 179.11 -11.27
C SER A 606 -60.02 180.39 -10.62
N ARG A 607 -59.67 180.63 -9.34
CA ARG A 607 -60.07 181.83 -8.60
C ARG A 607 -59.41 183.08 -9.19
N ALA A 608 -58.11 183.00 -9.43
CA ALA A 608 -57.32 184.06 -10.05
C ALA A 608 -57.69 184.35 -11.52
N ALA A 609 -58.56 183.54 -12.16
CA ALA A 609 -59.19 183.88 -13.44
C ALA A 609 -60.46 184.74 -13.25
N ILE A 610 -61.36 184.30 -12.37
CA ILE A 610 -62.64 184.98 -12.05
C ILE A 610 -62.38 186.40 -11.51
N ASP A 611 -61.35 186.56 -10.67
CA ASP A 611 -60.98 187.85 -10.08
C ASP A 611 -60.41 188.86 -11.11
N ARG A 612 -60.04 188.42 -12.33
CA ARG A 612 -59.68 189.30 -13.46
C ARG A 612 -60.89 189.70 -14.29
N GLU A 613 -61.74 188.74 -14.62
CA GLU A 613 -62.94 188.95 -15.44
C GLU A 613 -63.94 189.91 -14.77
N THR A 614 -64.05 189.82 -13.43
CA THR A 614 -64.86 190.76 -12.62
C THR A 614 -64.31 192.20 -12.59
N LEU A 615 -63.00 192.41 -12.73
CA LEU A 615 -62.40 193.76 -12.75
C LEU A 615 -62.68 194.51 -14.05
N GLU A 616 -62.72 193.85 -15.20
CA GLU A 616 -63.08 194.49 -16.49
C GLU A 616 -64.55 194.95 -16.49
N ILE A 617 -65.45 194.14 -15.95
CA ILE A 617 -66.88 194.46 -15.82
C ILE A 617 -67.08 195.70 -14.92
N LEU A 618 -66.33 195.83 -13.82
CA LEU A 618 -66.41 196.97 -12.92
C LEU A 618 -65.91 198.28 -13.54
N GLN A 619 -64.91 198.25 -14.43
CA GLN A 619 -64.49 199.45 -15.16
C GLN A 619 -65.55 199.95 -16.15
N SER A 620 -66.29 199.03 -16.79
CA SER A 620 -67.39 199.38 -17.71
C SER A 620 -68.52 200.13 -17.00
N ASN A 621 -68.98 199.61 -15.86
CA ASN A 621 -70.13 200.14 -15.14
C ASN A 621 -69.89 201.55 -14.54
N LEU A 622 -68.67 201.85 -14.10
CA LEU A 622 -68.32 203.14 -13.51
C LEU A 622 -68.44 204.32 -14.50
N VAL A 623 -68.30 204.06 -15.81
CA VAL A 623 -68.47 205.07 -16.86
C VAL A 623 -69.95 205.38 -17.11
N ALA A 624 -70.84 204.39 -16.96
CA ALA A 624 -72.28 204.53 -17.20
C ALA A 624 -72.98 205.38 -16.13
N GLU A 625 -72.72 205.15 -14.83
CA GLU A 625 -73.39 205.90 -13.75
C GLU A 625 -73.07 207.40 -13.75
N LYS A 626 -71.84 207.77 -14.14
CA LYS A 626 -71.37 209.15 -14.16
C LYS A 626 -72.13 210.03 -15.16
N LEU A 627 -72.79 209.43 -16.16
CA LEU A 627 -73.55 210.16 -17.18
C LEU A 627 -75.04 210.30 -16.80
N ASN A 628 -75.65 209.29 -16.17
CA ASN A 628 -77.03 209.36 -15.66
C ASN A 628 -77.19 210.35 -14.49
N THR A 629 -76.22 210.36 -13.56
CA THR A 629 -76.25 211.22 -12.37
C THR A 629 -76.26 212.72 -12.68
N GLN A 630 -75.85 213.13 -13.89
CA GLN A 630 -75.83 214.54 -14.28
C GLN A 630 -77.17 215.06 -14.86
N GLN A 631 -78.06 214.17 -15.30
CA GLN A 631 -79.35 214.56 -15.89
C GLN A 631 -80.47 214.66 -14.85
N LEU A 632 -80.49 213.77 -13.85
CA LEU A 632 -81.55 213.68 -12.82
C LEU A 632 -81.69 214.98 -12.00
N CYS A 633 -80.59 215.67 -11.71
CA CYS A 633 -80.56 216.91 -10.94
C CYS A 633 -81.33 218.08 -11.60
N THR A 634 -81.60 218.03 -12.91
CA THR A 634 -82.21 219.16 -13.65
C THR A 634 -83.74 219.10 -13.76
N VAL A 635 -84.35 218.01 -13.30
CA VAL A 635 -85.81 217.80 -13.35
C VAL A 635 -86.47 218.00 -11.99
N LEU A 636 -85.79 217.63 -10.90
CA LEU A 636 -86.33 217.72 -9.53
C LEU A 636 -86.52 219.17 -9.04
N GLU A 637 -85.71 220.13 -9.50
CA GLU A 637 -85.92 221.56 -9.19
C GLU A 637 -87.30 222.09 -9.64
N LYS A 638 -87.92 221.49 -10.67
CA LYS A 638 -89.15 222.01 -11.28
C LYS A 638 -90.44 221.56 -10.58
N LEU A 639 -90.34 220.84 -9.47
CA LEU A 639 -91.50 220.43 -8.65
C LEU A 639 -91.48 221.01 -7.22
N GLY A 640 -90.60 221.98 -6.93
CA GLY A 640 -90.74 222.85 -5.76
C GLY A 640 -90.55 222.16 -4.39
N LEU A 641 -89.85 221.03 -4.35
CA LEU A 641 -89.54 220.27 -3.13
C LEU A 641 -88.03 220.10 -3.02
N SER A 642 -87.45 220.54 -1.90
CA SER A 642 -86.02 220.48 -1.61
C SER A 642 -85.74 219.53 -0.44
N ASP A 643 -84.90 218.52 -0.68
CA ASP A 643 -84.81 217.37 0.22
C ASP A 643 -83.77 217.56 1.34
N ASN A 644 -84.09 218.52 2.22
CA ASN A 644 -83.40 218.74 3.49
C ASN A 644 -84.35 218.48 4.68
N MET A 645 -85.50 217.85 4.41
CA MET A 645 -86.65 217.80 5.31
C MET A 645 -87.48 216.51 5.25
N LEU A 646 -86.99 215.40 4.67
CA LEU A 646 -87.54 214.05 4.88
C LEU A 646 -87.12 213.44 6.24
N LEU A 647 -87.20 214.26 7.29
CA LEU A 647 -87.13 213.84 8.69
C LEU A 647 -88.51 214.01 9.33
N SER A 648 -88.86 213.05 10.21
CA SER A 648 -90.00 213.04 11.14
C SER A 648 -91.41 212.64 10.63
N LEU A 649 -91.82 211.43 11.07
CA LEU A 649 -93.20 210.93 11.30
C LEU A 649 -94.16 210.70 10.07
N PRO A 650 -95.17 209.82 10.20
CA PRO A 650 -95.14 208.48 10.82
C PRO A 650 -95.87 207.41 9.96
N LEU A 651 -95.30 206.22 9.80
CA LEU A 651 -95.78 205.27 8.78
C LEU A 651 -97.08 204.51 9.11
N ASP A 652 -97.57 204.57 10.35
CA ASP A 652 -98.86 203.97 10.75
C ASP A 652 -100.08 204.76 10.21
N ASN A 653 -99.84 205.94 9.60
CA ASN A 653 -100.76 206.90 8.94
C ASN A 653 -100.91 206.87 7.40
N ILE A 654 -99.84 206.54 6.65
CA ILE A 654 -99.88 206.36 5.17
C ILE A 654 -100.06 204.86 4.80
N ILE A 655 -100.26 204.06 5.84
CA ILE A 655 -101.00 202.81 5.88
C ILE A 655 -102.30 202.83 5.02
N LYS A 656 -102.86 201.63 4.77
CA LYS A 656 -104.20 201.37 4.18
C LYS A 656 -104.48 201.82 2.75
N LYS A 657 -103.69 202.66 2.07
CA LYS A 657 -104.12 203.23 0.77
C LYS A 657 -103.56 202.63 -0.53
N ILE A 658 -102.58 201.73 -0.49
CA ILE A 658 -102.37 200.71 -1.56
C ILE A 658 -102.12 199.35 -0.89
N ALA A 659 -103.14 198.84 -0.21
CA ALA A 659 -103.24 197.43 0.13
C ALA A 659 -104.10 196.75 -0.94
N GLN A 660 -103.48 196.24 -2.01
CA GLN A 660 -104.18 195.46 -3.04
C GLN A 660 -103.24 194.50 -3.78
N ILE A 661 -103.63 193.22 -3.76
CA ILE A 661 -103.30 192.12 -4.69
C ILE A 661 -101.92 191.43 -4.49
N PRO A 662 -101.82 190.08 -4.69
CA PRO A 662 -100.81 189.22 -4.06
C PRO A 662 -99.87 188.56 -5.12
N GLU A 663 -99.00 187.56 -4.86
CA GLU A 663 -99.20 186.16 -4.40
C GLU A 663 -97.96 185.65 -3.61
N VAL A 664 -98.11 185.03 -2.43
CA VAL A 664 -98.20 183.56 -2.20
C VAL A 664 -96.97 182.84 -2.78
N ILE A 665 -95.95 182.46 -2.00
CA ILE A 665 -95.95 181.43 -0.93
C ILE A 665 -96.63 180.12 -1.37
N GLU A 666 -96.01 179.42 -2.32
CA GLU A 666 -96.28 178.00 -2.56
C GLU A 666 -94.97 177.21 -2.33
N TYR A 667 -94.77 176.45 -1.25
CA TYR A 667 -95.46 175.27 -0.70
C TYR A 667 -95.08 173.93 -1.38
N ILE A 668 -94.54 173.02 -0.55
CA ILE A 668 -94.65 171.54 -0.59
C ILE A 668 -94.06 170.82 -1.83
N LEU A 669 -93.24 169.77 -1.59
CA LEU A 669 -93.49 168.37 -2.03
C LEU A 669 -92.19 167.51 -2.11
N LYS A 670 -92.20 166.39 -1.33
CA LYS A 670 -91.82 165.01 -1.75
C LYS A 670 -90.34 164.69 -2.10
N SER A 671 -89.92 163.41 -2.18
CA SER A 671 -90.37 162.16 -1.51
C SER A 671 -89.40 160.99 -1.74
N ASN A 672 -89.65 159.85 -1.06
CA ASN A 672 -89.26 158.47 -1.39
C ASN A 672 -88.95 158.15 -2.87
N ASN A 673 -87.93 157.30 -3.09
CA ASN A 673 -87.91 156.06 -3.91
C ASN A 673 -86.45 155.57 -4.12
N SER A 674 -86.11 154.31 -4.46
CA SER A 674 -86.74 152.98 -4.28
C SER A 674 -85.82 151.87 -4.85
N CYS A 675 -85.58 150.75 -4.14
CA CYS A 675 -84.79 149.56 -4.57
C CYS A 675 -83.30 149.86 -4.95
N SER A 676 -82.33 148.93 -4.93
CA SER A 676 -82.28 147.47 -4.70
C SER A 676 -81.05 147.14 -3.80
N SER A 677 -80.60 145.92 -3.50
CA SER A 677 -80.95 144.53 -3.91
C SER A 677 -80.48 143.49 -2.87
N GLU A 678 -80.75 142.22 -3.16
CA GLU A 678 -80.32 140.96 -2.53
C GLU A 678 -78.78 140.76 -2.43
N LYS A 679 -78.14 139.85 -1.67
CA LYS A 679 -78.39 138.85 -0.57
C LYS A 679 -77.05 138.03 -0.48
N SER A 680 -76.65 137.33 0.58
CA SER A 680 -76.99 137.38 2.01
C SER A 680 -76.09 136.40 2.81
N VAL A 681 -75.53 136.87 3.94
CA VAL A 681 -75.45 136.18 5.25
C VAL A 681 -74.64 134.86 5.33
N PRO A 682 -73.66 134.79 6.25
CA PRO A 682 -73.90 134.21 7.58
C PRO A 682 -73.67 135.23 8.71
N GLU A 683 -74.37 135.09 9.86
CA GLU A 683 -73.77 135.20 11.21
C GLU A 683 -74.74 135.07 12.42
N SER A 684 -74.16 134.62 13.54
CA SER A 684 -74.26 135.13 14.93
C SER A 684 -75.54 135.13 15.81
N ILE A 685 -75.38 134.44 16.95
CA ILE A 685 -75.49 134.94 18.36
C ILE A 685 -76.87 135.28 19.01
N ASN A 686 -77.05 134.67 20.20
CA ASN A 686 -77.80 135.00 21.44
C ASN A 686 -78.94 136.05 21.52
N SER A 687 -79.87 135.71 22.43
CA SER A 687 -80.57 136.56 23.43
C SER A 687 -81.68 137.55 23.01
N GLU A 688 -82.91 137.18 23.39
CA GLU A 688 -83.89 137.96 24.17
C GLU A 688 -84.56 139.28 23.67
N ASN A 689 -85.90 139.26 23.80
CA ASN A 689 -86.81 140.31 24.32
C ASN A 689 -87.54 141.35 23.42
N THR A 690 -88.86 141.41 23.65
CA THR A 690 -89.81 142.55 23.45
C THR A 690 -90.12 142.97 21.99
N VAL A 691 -91.11 143.84 21.64
CA VAL A 691 -91.89 144.90 22.34
C VAL A 691 -93.32 145.04 21.74
N THR A 692 -94.30 145.60 22.49
CA THR A 692 -95.38 146.59 22.11
C THR A 692 -96.65 146.40 22.98
N SER A 693 -97.47 147.41 23.36
CA SER A 693 -97.48 148.90 23.25
C SER A 693 -98.68 149.47 24.06
N SER A 694 -98.80 150.73 24.53
CA SER A 694 -97.86 151.85 24.80
C SER A 694 -98.62 153.06 25.44
N ILE A 695 -97.88 154.12 25.87
CA ILE A 695 -98.33 155.53 26.06
C ILE A 695 -99.16 155.86 27.36
N HIS A 696 -99.31 157.16 27.64
CA HIS A 696 -99.27 157.81 28.97
C HIS A 696 -100.52 158.68 29.29
N ASN A 697 -100.83 158.77 30.60
CA ASN A 697 -101.55 159.80 31.41
C ASN A 697 -101.91 161.17 30.76
N THR A 698 -102.99 161.90 31.15
CA THR A 698 -103.99 161.72 32.26
C THR A 698 -105.25 162.62 32.12
N LEU A 699 -106.36 162.17 32.73
CA LEU A 699 -107.43 162.94 33.42
C LEU A 699 -108.20 164.09 32.70
N GLU A 700 -109.39 163.78 32.19
CA GLU A 700 -110.72 164.41 32.47
C GLU A 700 -111.80 163.65 31.64
N ALA A 701 -113.02 163.32 32.09
CA ALA A 701 -113.55 163.16 33.45
C ALA A 701 -114.72 162.11 33.50
N THR A 702 -114.52 161.05 34.29
CA THR A 702 -115.51 160.31 35.13
C THR A 702 -116.90 159.83 34.65
N VAL A 703 -117.42 160.11 33.46
CA VAL A 703 -118.84 159.78 33.11
C VAL A 703 -119.06 158.40 32.46
N GLU A 704 -118.07 157.83 31.76
CA GLU A 704 -118.25 156.64 30.91
C GLU A 704 -118.34 155.29 31.66
N SER A 705 -118.05 155.24 32.96
CA SER A 705 -117.76 153.97 33.67
C SER A 705 -118.98 153.05 33.86
N LEU A 706 -120.16 153.62 34.12
CA LEU A 706 -121.34 152.86 34.57
C LEU A 706 -122.04 152.02 33.47
N LYS A 707 -121.67 152.17 32.19
CA LYS A 707 -122.19 151.30 31.12
C LYS A 707 -121.42 149.98 30.97
N LYS A 708 -120.13 149.96 31.33
CA LYS A 708 -119.25 148.79 31.05
C LYS A 708 -119.44 147.61 32.00
N GLU A 709 -120.05 147.80 33.17
CA GLU A 709 -120.32 146.70 34.10
C GLU A 709 -121.40 145.72 33.60
N GLN A 710 -122.36 146.19 32.79
CA GLN A 710 -123.48 145.35 32.35
C GLN A 710 -123.06 144.26 31.34
N GLU A 711 -122.07 144.52 30.50
CA GLU A 711 -121.55 143.56 29.52
C GLU A 711 -120.63 142.51 30.18
N HIS A 712 -119.86 142.91 31.20
CA HIS A 712 -118.88 142.09 31.90
C HIS A 712 -119.48 140.86 32.61
N LEU A 713 -120.71 140.95 33.12
CA LEU A 713 -121.40 139.80 33.75
C LEU A 713 -121.76 138.71 32.74
N ASN A 714 -122.12 139.07 31.50
CA ASN A 714 -122.59 138.12 30.50
C ASN A 714 -121.43 137.26 29.95
N MET A 715 -120.22 137.82 29.84
CA MET A 715 -119.01 137.05 29.51
C MET A 715 -118.68 135.96 30.53
N LYS A 716 -118.89 136.21 31.83
CA LYS A 716 -118.49 135.27 32.90
C LYS A 716 -119.22 133.95 32.84
N LEU A 717 -120.49 133.95 32.42
CA LEU A 717 -121.29 132.73 32.24
C LEU A 717 -120.67 131.84 31.16
N VAL A 718 -120.32 132.42 30.00
CA VAL A 718 -119.71 131.71 28.87
C VAL A 718 -118.36 131.11 29.26
N THR A 719 -117.51 131.85 29.99
CA THR A 719 -116.20 131.34 30.43
C THR A 719 -116.27 130.19 31.44
N ALA A 720 -117.36 130.08 32.21
CA ALA A 720 -117.55 128.94 33.11
C ALA A 720 -117.95 127.66 32.35
N GLN A 721 -118.71 127.82 31.25
CA GLN A 721 -119.19 126.70 30.45
C GLN A 721 -118.06 126.05 29.63
N THR A 722 -117.20 126.86 28.98
CA THR A 722 -116.03 126.35 28.25
C THR A 722 -114.97 125.70 29.15
N ALA A 723 -114.85 126.14 30.40
CA ALA A 723 -113.97 125.48 31.38
C ALA A 723 -114.43 124.05 31.71
N SER A 724 -115.74 123.79 31.76
CA SER A 724 -116.29 122.45 31.98
C SER A 724 -115.99 121.50 30.83
N GLU A 725 -116.13 121.98 29.58
CA GLU A 725 -115.78 121.23 28.37
C GLU A 725 -114.27 120.94 28.29
N SER A 726 -113.42 121.88 28.74
CA SER A 726 -111.98 121.67 28.86
C SER A 726 -111.63 120.49 29.77
N PHE A 727 -112.17 120.44 30.98
CA PHE A 727 -111.92 119.34 31.92
C PHE A 727 -112.46 117.98 31.44
N LEU A 728 -113.59 117.96 30.73
CA LEU A 728 -114.07 116.73 30.07
C LEU A 728 -113.08 116.24 28.99
N SER A 729 -112.51 117.15 28.20
CA SER A 729 -111.46 116.80 27.22
C SER A 729 -110.17 116.29 27.89
N GLU A 730 -109.83 116.80 29.07
CA GLU A 730 -108.63 116.43 29.82
C GLU A 730 -108.78 115.06 30.49
N ASN A 731 -109.95 114.78 31.06
CA ASN A 731 -110.29 113.47 31.60
C ASN A 731 -110.28 112.40 30.49
N ALA A 732 -110.79 112.73 29.30
CA ALA A 732 -110.69 111.85 28.13
C ALA A 732 -109.23 111.59 27.69
N LYS A 733 -108.36 112.61 27.71
CA LYS A 733 -106.91 112.45 27.43
C LYS A 733 -106.24 111.53 28.46
N LEU A 734 -106.53 111.71 29.75
CA LEU A 734 -106.01 110.84 30.83
C LEU A 734 -106.49 109.40 30.66
N GLN A 735 -107.76 109.18 30.28
CA GLN A 735 -108.28 107.84 30.03
C GLN A 735 -107.61 107.19 28.80
N VAL A 736 -107.32 107.95 27.74
CA VAL A 736 -106.50 107.48 26.61
C VAL A 736 -105.08 107.14 27.07
N GLN A 737 -104.43 107.97 27.90
CA GLN A 737 -103.10 107.68 28.46
C GLN A 737 -103.07 106.42 29.32
N ILE A 738 -104.11 106.20 30.14
CA ILE A 738 -104.25 104.96 30.93
C ILE A 738 -104.35 103.74 30.00
N THR A 739 -105.18 103.81 28.94
CA THR A 739 -105.30 102.69 27.99
C THR A 739 -104.04 102.44 27.15
N THR A 740 -103.27 103.48 26.79
CA THR A 740 -101.99 103.29 26.08
C THR A 740 -100.88 102.81 26.99
N LEU A 741 -100.80 103.26 28.25
CA LEU A 741 -99.88 102.68 29.24
C LEU A 741 -100.25 101.22 29.54
N GLN A 742 -101.53 100.88 29.60
CA GLN A 742 -101.99 99.51 29.77
C GLN A 742 -101.67 98.63 28.56
N SER A 743 -101.78 99.15 27.33
CA SER A 743 -101.37 98.41 26.12
C SER A 743 -99.85 98.25 26.02
N GLN A 744 -99.06 99.26 26.42
CA GLN A 744 -97.60 99.17 26.54
C GLN A 744 -97.18 98.14 27.60
N ASN A 745 -97.83 98.11 28.77
CA ASN A 745 -97.55 97.14 29.82
C ASN A 745 -97.91 95.71 29.38
N ASN A 746 -99.05 95.53 28.69
CA ASN A 746 -99.42 94.24 28.09
C ASN A 746 -98.40 93.79 27.02
N SER A 747 -97.91 94.71 26.18
CA SER A 747 -96.87 94.45 25.18
C SER A 747 -95.53 94.05 25.82
N LEU A 748 -95.09 94.78 26.85
CA LEU A 748 -93.88 94.48 27.61
C LEU A 748 -93.99 93.15 28.36
N THR A 749 -95.16 92.83 28.90
CA THR A 749 -95.46 91.52 29.52
C THR A 749 -95.38 90.41 28.47
N ALA A 750 -95.93 90.60 27.28
CA ALA A 750 -95.83 89.64 26.18
C ALA A 750 -94.37 89.41 25.74
N GLN A 751 -93.58 90.48 25.61
CA GLN A 751 -92.14 90.41 25.35
C GLN A 751 -91.38 89.67 26.46
N HIS A 752 -91.70 89.93 27.74
CA HIS A 752 -91.11 89.20 28.87
C HIS A 752 -91.44 87.70 28.79
N THR A 753 -92.68 87.32 28.50
CA THR A 753 -93.04 85.89 28.33
C THR A 753 -92.35 85.26 27.13
N ALA A 754 -92.18 85.98 26.02
CA ALA A 754 -91.45 85.48 24.85
C ALA A 754 -89.97 85.26 25.14
N LEU A 755 -89.31 86.22 25.83
CA LEU A 755 -87.92 86.08 26.28
C LEU A 755 -87.76 84.98 27.33
N GLN A 756 -88.73 84.79 28.21
CA GLN A 756 -88.73 83.71 29.20
C GLN A 756 -88.86 82.33 28.55
N LEU A 757 -89.71 82.20 27.52
CA LEU A 757 -89.82 80.98 26.71
C LEU A 757 -88.53 80.71 25.91
N ALA A 758 -87.97 81.73 25.25
CA ALA A 758 -86.71 81.61 24.51
C ALA A 758 -85.53 81.20 25.43
N ASN A 759 -85.43 81.80 26.63
CA ASN A 759 -84.45 81.37 27.64
C ASN A 759 -84.70 79.93 28.11
N SER A 760 -85.96 79.51 28.26
CA SER A 760 -86.28 78.11 28.60
C SER A 760 -85.90 77.13 27.49
N GLN A 761 -86.02 77.52 26.22
CA GLN A 761 -85.60 76.73 25.06
C GLN A 761 -84.06 76.64 25.00
N LEU A 762 -83.35 77.77 25.13
CA LEU A 762 -81.88 77.81 25.18
C LEU A 762 -81.30 77.01 26.36
N VAL A 763 -82.01 76.94 27.50
CA VAL A 763 -81.62 76.07 28.62
C VAL A 763 -81.82 74.59 28.27
N ALA A 764 -82.94 74.22 27.63
CA ALA A 764 -83.19 72.85 27.19
C ALA A 764 -82.18 72.39 26.12
N GLU A 765 -81.91 73.21 25.10
CA GLU A 765 -80.89 72.97 24.07
C GLU A 765 -79.50 72.83 24.70
N LYS A 766 -79.15 73.67 25.68
CA LYS A 766 -77.91 73.55 26.44
C LYS A 766 -77.82 72.23 27.22
N GLU A 767 -78.90 71.79 27.85
CA GLU A 767 -78.94 70.50 28.56
C GLU A 767 -78.85 69.31 27.60
N GLU A 768 -79.43 69.42 26.41
CA GLU A 768 -79.36 68.39 25.37
C GLU A 768 -77.95 68.31 24.76
N LEU A 769 -77.34 69.44 24.41
CA LEU A 769 -75.94 69.50 23.98
C LEU A 769 -74.96 69.04 25.07
N LEU A 770 -75.26 69.25 26.35
CA LEU A 770 -74.47 68.71 27.46
C LEU A 770 -74.62 67.18 27.58
N LYS A 771 -75.81 66.63 27.36
CA LYS A 771 -76.03 65.18 27.29
C LYS A 771 -75.29 64.59 26.09
N GLU A 772 -75.42 65.17 24.91
CA GLU A 772 -74.74 64.71 23.70
C GLU A 772 -73.22 64.76 23.87
N ARG A 773 -72.67 65.87 24.38
CA ARG A 773 -71.24 65.97 24.72
C ARG A 773 -70.81 64.89 25.73
N SER A 774 -71.64 64.59 26.74
CA SER A 774 -71.32 63.55 27.72
C SER A 774 -71.33 62.14 27.10
N ALA A 775 -72.25 61.88 26.18
CA ALA A 775 -72.33 60.61 25.43
C ALA A 775 -71.16 60.46 24.45
N GLN A 776 -70.81 61.51 23.70
CA GLN A 776 -69.62 61.55 22.86
C GLN A 776 -68.33 61.35 23.68
N GLN A 777 -68.25 61.95 24.88
CA GLN A 777 -67.11 61.79 25.77
C GLN A 777 -67.02 60.37 26.37
N GLN A 778 -68.15 59.74 26.70
CA GLN A 778 -68.20 58.32 27.08
C GLN A 778 -67.76 57.41 25.93
N ALA A 779 -68.31 57.60 24.73
CA ALA A 779 -67.93 56.86 23.53
C ALA A 779 -66.43 57.01 23.20
N HIS A 780 -65.86 58.21 23.37
CA HIS A 780 -64.42 58.43 23.21
C HIS A 780 -63.59 57.69 24.27
N THR A 781 -63.99 57.69 25.55
CA THR A 781 -63.30 56.90 26.58
C THR A 781 -63.41 55.40 26.35
N GLN A 782 -64.51 54.92 25.76
CA GLN A 782 -64.67 53.51 25.40
C GLN A 782 -63.81 53.16 24.19
N LEU A 783 -63.78 53.99 23.15
CA LEU A 783 -62.90 53.81 21.99
C LEU A 783 -61.40 53.81 22.38
N LEU A 784 -61.00 54.62 23.36
CA LEU A 784 -59.64 54.59 23.93
C LEU A 784 -59.36 53.30 24.70
N HIS A 785 -60.33 52.73 25.41
CA HIS A 785 -60.19 51.43 26.05
C HIS A 785 -60.06 50.30 25.01
N ASP A 786 -60.92 50.32 23.99
CA ASP A 786 -60.88 49.38 22.87
C ASP A 786 -59.54 49.47 22.12
N GLN A 787 -59.02 50.68 21.89
CA GLN A 787 -57.69 50.91 21.32
C GLN A 787 -56.56 50.29 22.18
N VAL A 788 -56.60 50.46 23.50
CA VAL A 788 -55.58 49.90 24.42
C VAL A 788 -55.68 48.38 24.49
N THR A 789 -56.88 47.80 24.49
CA THR A 789 -57.04 46.33 24.44
C THR A 789 -56.57 45.75 23.09
N LEU A 790 -56.84 46.43 21.99
CA LEU A 790 -56.35 46.05 20.66
C LEU A 790 -54.83 46.17 20.54
N GLN A 791 -54.21 47.19 21.14
CA GLN A 791 -52.76 47.31 21.26
C GLN A 791 -52.17 46.15 22.08
N SER A 792 -52.77 45.81 23.22
CA SER A 792 -52.32 44.68 24.05
C SER A 792 -52.46 43.34 23.33
N LEU A 793 -53.53 43.14 22.55
CA LEU A 793 -53.71 41.94 21.71
C LEU A 793 -52.69 41.90 20.56
N HIS A 794 -52.37 43.03 19.92
CA HIS A 794 -51.30 43.09 18.92
C HIS A 794 -49.93 42.80 19.53
N GLU A 795 -49.63 43.30 20.73
CA GLU A 795 -48.37 43.05 21.42
C GLU A 795 -48.26 41.59 21.86
N GLN A 796 -49.34 40.98 22.37
CA GLN A 796 -49.41 39.54 22.64
C GLN A 796 -49.19 38.71 21.36
N LEU A 797 -49.91 39.00 20.29
CA LEU A 797 -49.80 38.29 19.02
C LEU A 797 -48.40 38.45 18.38
N ASN A 798 -47.77 39.62 18.51
CA ASN A 798 -46.40 39.84 18.05
C ASN A 798 -45.40 39.01 18.87
N ASN A 799 -45.58 38.95 20.19
CA ASN A 799 -44.77 38.09 21.05
C ASN A 799 -44.99 36.59 20.73
N GLU A 800 -46.21 36.17 20.40
CA GLU A 800 -46.48 34.80 19.93
C GLU A 800 -45.80 34.51 18.58
N TYR A 801 -45.79 35.45 17.63
CA TYR A 801 -45.05 35.32 16.37
C TYR A 801 -43.53 35.24 16.55
N GLU A 802 -42.94 36.10 17.39
CA GLU A 802 -41.50 36.05 17.71
C GLU A 802 -41.12 34.74 18.40
N ASN A 803 -41.94 34.26 19.34
CA ASN A 803 -41.76 32.95 19.97
C ASN A 803 -41.84 31.81 18.94
N LEU A 804 -42.83 31.81 18.03
CA LEU A 804 -42.94 30.82 16.95
C LEU A 804 -41.73 30.88 16.00
N PHE A 805 -41.21 32.08 15.73
CA PHE A 805 -40.03 32.28 14.90
C PHE A 805 -38.77 31.72 15.56
N HIS A 806 -38.60 31.96 16.88
CA HIS A 806 -37.52 31.37 17.68
C HIS A 806 -37.63 29.84 17.76
N GLU A 807 -38.83 29.27 17.96
CA GLU A 807 -39.06 27.82 17.92
C GLU A 807 -38.74 27.23 16.54
N HIS A 808 -39.16 27.90 15.46
CA HIS A 808 -38.85 27.49 14.09
C HIS A 808 -37.34 27.48 13.82
N ASP A 809 -36.61 28.53 14.21
CA ASP A 809 -35.16 28.59 13.99
C ASP A 809 -34.38 27.63 14.92
N ALA A 810 -34.88 27.35 16.12
CA ALA A 810 -34.37 26.27 16.97
C ALA A 810 -34.59 24.88 16.35
N LEU A 811 -35.79 24.59 15.84
CA LEU A 811 -36.10 23.35 15.11
C LEU A 811 -35.24 23.22 13.84
N LYS A 812 -34.97 24.32 13.15
CA LYS A 812 -34.09 24.43 11.97
C LYS A 812 -32.59 24.32 12.32
N SER A 813 -32.17 24.58 13.56
CA SER A 813 -30.87 24.13 14.07
C SER A 813 -30.89 22.63 14.32
N ASN A 814 -31.79 22.14 15.17
CA ASN A 814 -31.91 20.71 15.51
C ASN A 814 -31.99 19.81 14.27
N LEU A 815 -32.68 20.25 13.20
CA LEU A 815 -32.78 19.53 11.92
C LEU A 815 -31.49 19.58 11.07
N ARG A 816 -30.63 20.59 11.23
CA ARG A 816 -29.25 20.56 10.69
C ARG A 816 -28.37 19.63 11.53
N ASP A 817 -28.48 19.69 12.85
CA ASP A 817 -27.66 18.92 13.77
C ASP A 817 -27.95 17.41 13.66
N VAL A 818 -29.23 17.01 13.58
CA VAL A 818 -29.64 15.63 13.29
C VAL A 818 -29.23 15.19 11.87
N LYS A 819 -29.25 16.07 10.86
CA LYS A 819 -28.71 15.74 9.53
C LYS A 819 -27.19 15.50 9.57
N ASN A 820 -26.46 16.28 10.35
CA ASN A 820 -25.02 16.10 10.57
C ASN A 820 -24.75 14.80 11.32
N GLU A 821 -25.49 14.48 12.39
CA GLU A 821 -25.37 13.21 13.11
C GLU A 821 -25.68 12.00 12.20
N ILE A 822 -26.77 12.06 11.42
CA ILE A 822 -27.12 11.04 10.42
C ILE A 822 -26.01 10.87 9.37
N ARG A 823 -25.30 11.93 8.99
CA ARG A 823 -24.14 11.87 8.10
C ARG A 823 -22.96 11.18 8.79
N MET A 824 -22.57 11.63 9.99
CA MET A 824 -21.46 11.06 10.76
C MET A 824 -21.68 9.57 11.09
N LEU A 825 -22.90 9.17 11.43
CA LEU A 825 -23.28 7.77 11.64
C LEU A 825 -23.14 6.92 10.36
N ARG A 826 -23.45 7.50 9.20
CA ARG A 826 -23.36 6.82 7.89
C ARG A 826 -21.91 6.65 7.44
N GLU A 827 -21.08 7.68 7.63
CA GLU A 827 -19.63 7.62 7.42
C GLU A 827 -18.96 6.61 8.38
N SER A 828 -19.34 6.62 9.66
CA SER A 828 -18.91 5.63 10.66
C SER A 828 -19.32 4.20 10.32
N TYR A 829 -20.56 4.00 9.86
CA TYR A 829 -21.06 2.70 9.42
C TYR A 829 -20.29 2.14 8.21
N GLU A 830 -20.06 2.94 7.17
CA GLU A 830 -19.23 2.51 6.03
C GLU A 830 -17.77 2.25 6.45
N GLY A 831 -17.21 3.04 7.37
CA GLY A 831 -15.89 2.78 7.96
C GLY A 831 -15.81 1.51 8.80
N LEU A 832 -16.89 1.12 9.49
CA LEU A 832 -17.00 -0.16 10.21
C LEU A 832 -17.16 -1.34 9.24
N LYS A 833 -18.00 -1.18 8.21
CA LYS A 833 -18.23 -2.14 7.12
C LYS A 833 -16.96 -2.38 6.28
N GLY A 834 -16.15 -1.34 6.05
CA GLY A 834 -14.82 -1.43 5.47
C GLY A 834 -13.86 -2.26 6.33
N ARG A 835 -13.74 -1.95 7.62
CA ARG A 835 -12.94 -2.78 8.56
C ARG A 835 -13.42 -4.22 8.63
N ASN A 836 -14.74 -4.45 8.59
CA ASN A 836 -15.31 -5.80 8.64
C ASN A 836 -14.92 -6.63 7.40
N LYS A 837 -14.90 -6.03 6.20
CA LYS A 837 -14.35 -6.66 4.99
C LYS A 837 -12.87 -7.01 5.15
N ILE A 838 -12.04 -6.09 5.66
CA ILE A 838 -10.60 -6.31 5.86
C ILE A 838 -10.36 -7.48 6.83
N LEU A 839 -11.05 -7.49 7.97
CA LEU A 839 -10.98 -8.57 8.96
C LEU A 839 -11.49 -9.91 8.41
N GLN A 840 -12.48 -9.90 7.50
CA GLN A 840 -12.93 -11.12 6.82
C GLN A 840 -11.86 -11.64 5.85
N THR A 841 -11.19 -10.78 5.07
CA THR A 841 -10.07 -11.20 4.21
C THR A 841 -8.84 -11.68 5.00
N GLU A 842 -8.52 -11.04 6.13
CA GLU A 842 -7.44 -11.46 7.04
C GLU A 842 -7.76 -12.83 7.68
N LYS A 843 -9.01 -13.05 8.09
CA LYS A 843 -9.49 -14.35 8.56
C LYS A 843 -9.40 -15.43 7.46
N GLU A 844 -9.68 -15.08 6.21
CA GLU A 844 -9.59 -16.01 5.08
C GLU A 844 -8.13 -16.36 4.72
N SER A 845 -7.20 -15.40 4.78
CA SER A 845 -5.77 -15.68 4.63
C SER A 845 -5.23 -16.54 5.78
N LEU A 846 -5.55 -16.21 7.04
CA LEU A 846 -5.16 -17.02 8.20
C LEU A 846 -5.72 -18.47 8.15
N VAL A 847 -6.90 -18.66 7.56
CA VAL A 847 -7.47 -20.00 7.29
C VAL A 847 -6.76 -20.72 6.14
N SER A 848 -6.18 -19.98 5.18
CA SER A 848 -5.29 -20.54 4.15
C SER A 848 -3.95 -20.98 4.76
N ASP A 849 -3.35 -20.13 5.59
CA ASP A 849 -2.06 -20.39 6.25
C ASP A 849 -2.14 -21.54 7.25
N ALA A 850 -3.26 -21.66 7.97
CA ALA A 850 -3.53 -22.82 8.81
C ALA A 850 -3.57 -24.14 8.01
N LYS A 851 -4.06 -24.12 6.76
CA LYS A 851 -4.07 -25.30 5.87
C LYS A 851 -2.67 -25.59 5.32
N SER A 852 -1.91 -24.58 4.89
CA SER A 852 -0.55 -24.78 4.37
C SER A 852 0.39 -25.32 5.47
N LEU A 853 0.32 -24.77 6.68
CA LEU A 853 1.09 -25.26 7.84
C LEU A 853 0.70 -26.71 8.21
N ASN A 854 -0.59 -27.07 8.10
CA ASN A 854 -1.03 -28.45 8.32
C ASN A 854 -0.54 -29.41 7.21
N ASN A 855 -0.48 -28.95 5.95
CA ASN A 855 0.11 -29.72 4.84
C ASN A 855 1.61 -29.96 5.08
N LEU A 856 2.39 -28.92 5.44
CA LEU A 856 3.81 -29.04 5.78
C LEU A 856 4.04 -30.01 6.96
N ARG A 857 3.16 -30.02 7.98
CA ARG A 857 3.20 -31.02 9.06
C ARG A 857 2.98 -32.44 8.55
N GLY A 858 2.07 -32.63 7.60
CA GLY A 858 1.85 -33.91 6.92
C GLY A 858 3.06 -34.38 6.12
N GLU A 859 3.68 -33.48 5.35
CA GLU A 859 4.89 -33.75 4.57
C GLU A 859 6.10 -34.06 5.44
N HIS A 860 6.31 -33.28 6.52
CA HIS A 860 7.34 -33.57 7.52
C HIS A 860 7.11 -34.93 8.21
N SER A 861 5.85 -35.35 8.43
CA SER A 861 5.56 -36.70 8.95
C SER A 861 5.92 -37.78 7.93
N LYS A 862 5.51 -37.63 6.67
CA LYS A 862 5.89 -38.55 5.58
C LYS A 862 7.41 -38.69 5.48
N LEU A 863 8.13 -37.57 5.38
CA LEU A 863 9.59 -37.55 5.27
C LEU A 863 10.26 -38.21 6.49
N LYS A 864 9.71 -38.06 7.69
CA LYS A 864 10.18 -38.73 8.91
C LYS A 864 9.96 -40.25 8.87
N ASP A 865 8.87 -40.71 8.27
CA ASP A 865 8.61 -42.13 8.03
C ASP A 865 9.46 -42.69 6.88
N ASP A 866 9.73 -41.92 5.84
CA ASP A 866 10.68 -42.27 4.78
C ASP A 866 12.12 -42.38 5.31
N PHE A 867 12.54 -41.47 6.21
CA PHE A 867 13.82 -41.60 6.93
C PHE A 867 13.87 -42.88 7.79
N ARG A 868 12.78 -43.26 8.47
CA ARG A 868 12.69 -44.53 9.21
C ARG A 868 12.80 -45.73 8.26
N ASN A 869 12.07 -45.71 7.14
CA ASN A 869 12.09 -46.75 6.13
C ASN A 869 13.50 -46.92 5.55
N LEU A 870 14.14 -45.83 5.12
CA LEU A 870 15.50 -45.81 4.60
C LEU A 870 16.53 -46.29 5.63
N TYR A 871 16.38 -45.92 6.90
CA TYR A 871 17.23 -46.41 7.98
C TYR A 871 17.10 -47.93 8.16
N THR A 872 15.88 -48.48 8.19
CA THR A 872 15.68 -49.93 8.29
C THR A 872 16.16 -50.69 7.05
N ALA A 873 16.03 -50.11 5.85
CA ALA A 873 16.58 -50.68 4.61
C ALA A 873 18.12 -50.68 4.64
N THR A 874 18.74 -49.60 5.12
CA THR A 874 20.21 -49.50 5.30
C THR A 874 20.71 -50.54 6.30
N GLU A 875 20.00 -50.76 7.42
CA GLU A 875 20.41 -51.73 8.43
C GLU A 875 20.21 -53.19 7.97
N LYS A 876 19.18 -53.47 7.15
CA LYS A 876 19.04 -54.74 6.43
C LYS A 876 20.22 -54.97 5.48
N LEU A 877 20.56 -53.98 4.64
CA LEU A 877 21.65 -54.08 3.68
C LEU A 877 23.02 -54.28 4.36
N LYS A 878 23.27 -53.64 5.51
CA LYS A 878 24.46 -53.91 6.35
C LYS A 878 24.49 -55.34 6.88
N MET A 879 23.33 -55.96 7.16
CA MET A 879 23.25 -57.33 7.64
C MET A 879 23.44 -58.33 6.49
N GLU A 880 22.83 -58.08 5.34
CA GLU A 880 23.06 -58.84 4.09
C GLU A 880 24.54 -58.78 3.68
N TYR A 881 25.18 -57.61 3.75
CA TYR A 881 26.62 -57.46 3.50
C TYR A 881 27.49 -58.25 4.50
N ARG A 882 27.14 -58.25 5.80
CA ARG A 882 27.83 -59.08 6.81
C ARG A 882 27.70 -60.57 6.51
N ASN A 883 26.48 -61.04 6.21
CA ASN A 883 26.22 -62.43 5.85
C ASN A 883 27.02 -62.84 4.60
N LEU A 884 27.00 -62.02 3.55
CA LEU A 884 27.77 -62.25 2.32
C LEU A 884 29.29 -62.27 2.58
N GLN A 885 29.78 -61.43 3.51
CA GLN A 885 31.19 -61.43 3.92
C GLN A 885 31.55 -62.66 4.77
N GLU A 886 30.62 -63.26 5.51
CA GLU A 886 30.81 -64.56 6.16
C GLU A 886 30.80 -65.70 5.15
N ASP A 887 29.87 -65.70 4.18
CA ASP A 887 29.79 -66.72 3.14
C ASP A 887 31.02 -66.68 2.20
N TYR A 888 31.54 -65.49 1.91
CA TYR A 888 32.84 -65.35 1.24
C TYR A 888 33.99 -65.96 2.06
N ARG A 889 34.00 -65.81 3.39
CA ARG A 889 34.99 -66.47 4.26
C ARG A 889 34.83 -67.99 4.26
N LYS A 890 33.60 -68.52 4.34
CA LYS A 890 33.30 -69.95 4.25
C LYS A 890 33.79 -70.52 2.92
N ASN A 891 33.40 -69.91 1.81
CA ASN A 891 33.82 -70.31 0.47
C ASN A 891 35.35 -70.23 0.28
N LYS A 892 36.02 -69.22 0.84
CA LYS A 892 37.50 -69.14 0.82
C LYS A 892 38.15 -70.30 1.59
N ILE A 893 37.59 -70.69 2.74
CA ILE A 893 38.06 -71.84 3.52
C ILE A 893 37.83 -73.15 2.74
N GLU A 894 36.67 -73.30 2.09
CA GLU A 894 36.38 -74.46 1.23
C GLU A 894 37.30 -74.54 0.02
N THR A 895 37.54 -73.44 -0.70
CA THR A 895 38.50 -73.38 -1.82
C THR A 895 39.90 -73.76 -1.37
N ASN A 896 40.36 -73.29 -0.20
CA ASN A 896 41.64 -73.70 0.37
C ASN A 896 41.66 -75.22 0.69
N ARG A 897 40.57 -75.76 1.26
CA ARG A 897 40.44 -77.20 1.57
C ARG A 897 40.41 -78.07 0.32
N LEU A 898 39.74 -77.63 -0.74
CA LEU A 898 39.69 -78.30 -2.03
C LEU A 898 41.04 -78.22 -2.76
N SER A 899 41.75 -77.09 -2.67
CA SER A 899 43.11 -76.94 -3.18
C SER A 899 44.10 -77.90 -2.48
N LEU A 900 44.04 -77.97 -1.14
CA LEU A 900 44.83 -78.95 -0.38
C LEU A 900 44.52 -80.39 -0.81
N LYS A 901 43.24 -80.75 -0.95
CA LYS A 901 42.85 -82.08 -1.44
C LYS A 901 43.29 -82.33 -2.89
N LEU A 902 43.31 -81.31 -3.75
CA LEU A 902 43.83 -81.44 -5.11
C LEU A 902 45.34 -81.76 -5.09
N THR A 903 46.13 -81.07 -4.25
CA THR A 903 47.55 -81.40 -4.07
C THR A 903 47.81 -82.76 -3.44
N GLU A 904 46.93 -83.21 -2.53
CA GLU A 904 46.96 -84.56 -1.94
C GLU A 904 46.70 -85.64 -3.02
N MET A 905 45.62 -85.50 -3.79
CA MET A 905 45.31 -86.40 -4.91
C MET A 905 46.39 -86.39 -6.00
N GLN A 906 47.02 -85.24 -6.26
CA GLN A 906 48.13 -85.14 -7.22
C GLN A 906 49.38 -85.89 -6.72
N GLY A 907 49.68 -85.83 -5.42
CA GLY A 907 50.76 -86.61 -4.80
C GLY A 907 50.48 -88.13 -4.82
N GLU A 908 49.22 -88.52 -4.57
CA GLU A 908 48.79 -89.91 -4.77
C GLU A 908 48.96 -90.37 -6.22
N LEU A 909 48.59 -89.54 -7.20
CA LEU A 909 48.73 -89.83 -8.63
C LEU A 909 50.21 -90.08 -8.98
N SER A 910 51.11 -89.15 -8.64
CA SER A 910 52.54 -89.33 -8.89
C SER A 910 53.11 -90.58 -8.22
N SER A 911 52.63 -90.96 -7.03
CA SER A 911 53.01 -92.22 -6.38
C SER A 911 52.43 -93.47 -7.08
N ARG A 912 51.29 -93.37 -7.77
CA ARG A 912 50.81 -94.43 -8.67
C ARG A 912 51.65 -94.50 -9.94
N ASP A 913 52.02 -93.37 -10.53
CA ASP A 913 52.82 -93.29 -11.76
C ASP A 913 54.22 -93.88 -11.52
N GLU A 914 54.91 -93.46 -10.44
CA GLU A 914 56.18 -94.07 -9.99
C GLU A 914 56.06 -95.59 -9.81
N ARG A 915 54.94 -96.08 -9.24
CA ARG A 915 54.70 -97.52 -9.08
C ARG A 915 54.49 -98.22 -10.42
N CYS A 916 53.84 -97.59 -11.39
CA CYS A 916 53.66 -98.13 -12.74
C CYS A 916 55.01 -98.22 -13.46
N SER A 917 55.81 -97.16 -13.47
CA SER A 917 57.15 -97.16 -14.06
C SER A 917 58.09 -98.20 -13.41
N ASN A 918 57.98 -98.42 -12.08
CA ASN A 918 58.70 -99.50 -11.40
C ASN A 918 58.23 -100.90 -11.81
N LEU A 919 56.96 -101.09 -12.15
CA LEU A 919 56.43 -102.37 -12.67
C LEU A 919 56.82 -102.58 -14.13
N GLU A 920 56.79 -101.54 -14.97
CA GLU A 920 57.29 -101.57 -16.34
C GLU A 920 58.78 -101.91 -16.40
N PHE A 921 59.60 -101.34 -15.52
CA PHE A 921 61.01 -101.71 -15.38
C PHE A 921 61.20 -103.19 -15.01
N GLN A 922 60.37 -103.72 -14.09
CA GLN A 922 60.39 -105.14 -13.73
C GLN A 922 59.94 -106.04 -14.90
N ILE A 923 58.92 -105.65 -15.66
CA ILE A 923 58.46 -106.35 -16.86
C ILE A 923 59.55 -106.37 -17.93
N ASN A 924 60.22 -105.24 -18.18
CA ASN A 924 61.33 -105.15 -19.13
C ASN A 924 62.53 -106.01 -18.68
N THR A 925 62.86 -106.03 -17.38
CA THR A 925 63.89 -106.91 -16.82
C THR A 925 63.52 -108.38 -16.97
N LEU A 926 62.24 -108.74 -16.81
CA LEU A 926 61.74 -110.10 -17.00
C LEU A 926 61.79 -110.50 -18.48
N ASN A 927 61.40 -109.62 -19.39
CA ASN A 927 61.46 -109.83 -20.84
C ASN A 927 62.90 -110.07 -21.30
N GLN A 928 63.87 -109.24 -20.88
CA GLN A 928 65.29 -109.47 -21.17
C GLN A 928 65.78 -110.84 -20.66
N ARG A 929 65.31 -111.28 -19.50
CA ARG A 929 65.61 -112.62 -18.98
C ARG A 929 64.96 -113.72 -19.81
N CYS A 930 63.75 -113.52 -20.31
CA CYS A 930 63.09 -114.45 -21.24
C CYS A 930 63.80 -114.52 -22.59
N GLU A 931 64.28 -113.39 -23.14
CA GLU A 931 65.08 -113.36 -24.36
C GLU A 931 66.42 -114.09 -24.20
N MET A 932 67.13 -113.88 -23.08
CA MET A 932 68.36 -114.64 -22.77
C MET A 932 68.09 -116.15 -22.67
N LEU A 933 66.97 -116.56 -22.06
CA LEU A 933 66.58 -117.97 -21.97
C LEU A 933 66.18 -118.55 -23.33
N LEU A 934 65.47 -117.80 -24.18
CA LEU A 934 65.16 -118.18 -25.55
C LEU A 934 66.42 -118.34 -26.39
N HIS A 935 67.38 -117.42 -26.27
CA HIS A 935 68.66 -117.51 -26.98
C HIS A 935 69.48 -118.72 -26.50
N MET A 936 69.58 -118.95 -25.19
CA MET A 936 70.23 -120.15 -24.63
C MET A 936 69.57 -121.44 -25.12
N ASN A 937 68.22 -121.50 -25.13
CA ASN A 937 67.49 -122.66 -25.64
C ASN A 937 67.71 -122.86 -27.15
N SER A 938 67.78 -121.78 -27.95
CA SER A 938 68.12 -121.86 -29.37
C SER A 938 69.54 -122.40 -29.61
N GLY A 939 70.48 -122.10 -28.71
CA GLY A 939 71.82 -122.69 -28.68
C GLY A 939 71.77 -124.19 -28.41
N LEU A 940 71.08 -124.61 -27.34
CA LEU A 940 70.90 -126.04 -27.02
C LEU A 940 70.18 -126.83 -28.14
N ASP A 941 69.24 -126.21 -28.85
CA ASP A 941 68.62 -126.83 -30.03
C ASP A 941 69.55 -126.89 -31.26
N ASN A 942 70.50 -125.96 -31.40
CA ASN A 942 71.57 -126.05 -32.41
C ASN A 942 72.53 -127.19 -32.06
N ASP A 943 72.98 -127.28 -30.81
CA ASP A 943 73.87 -128.33 -30.32
C ASP A 943 73.20 -129.72 -30.43
N ARG A 944 71.91 -129.82 -30.10
CA ARG A 944 71.13 -131.05 -30.27
C ARG A 944 71.01 -131.46 -31.74
N ARG A 945 70.83 -130.51 -32.67
CA ARG A 945 70.85 -130.79 -34.12
C ARG A 945 72.22 -131.27 -34.57
N SER A 946 73.29 -130.55 -34.22
CA SER A 946 74.67 -130.95 -34.47
C SER A 946 74.98 -132.36 -33.95
N LEU A 947 74.54 -132.72 -32.74
CA LEU A 947 74.72 -134.06 -32.20
C LEU A 947 73.93 -135.13 -32.99
N MET A 948 72.71 -134.82 -33.42
CA MET A 948 71.91 -135.71 -34.28
C MET A 948 72.54 -135.87 -35.67
N ASP A 949 73.16 -134.84 -36.22
CA ASP A 949 73.91 -134.90 -37.49
C ASP A 949 75.16 -135.78 -37.35
N HIS A 950 75.91 -135.66 -36.24
CA HIS A 950 77.03 -136.57 -35.92
C HIS A 950 76.58 -138.03 -35.74
N ILE A 951 75.45 -138.26 -35.06
CA ILE A 951 74.86 -139.61 -34.92
C ILE A 951 74.44 -140.17 -36.29
N SER A 952 73.87 -139.33 -37.16
CA SER A 952 73.46 -139.72 -38.52
C SER A 952 74.67 -140.03 -39.41
N LEU A 953 75.75 -139.25 -39.30
CA LEU A 953 77.02 -139.52 -39.97
C LEU A 953 77.65 -140.84 -39.49
N LEU A 954 77.63 -141.10 -38.17
CA LEU A 954 78.13 -142.36 -37.60
C LEU A 954 77.29 -143.56 -38.07
N PHE A 955 75.96 -143.43 -38.16
CA PHE A 955 75.10 -144.44 -38.78
C PHE A 955 75.42 -144.65 -40.26
N SER A 956 75.71 -143.59 -41.03
CA SER A 956 76.14 -143.69 -42.43
C SER A 956 77.45 -144.49 -42.56
N GLN A 957 78.46 -144.16 -41.74
CA GLN A 957 79.74 -144.90 -41.70
C GLN A 957 79.55 -146.37 -41.30
N TYR A 958 78.65 -146.65 -40.34
CA TYR A 958 78.32 -148.03 -39.95
C TYR A 958 77.60 -148.80 -41.07
N HIS A 959 76.77 -148.11 -41.87
CA HIS A 959 76.09 -148.70 -43.02
C HIS A 959 77.05 -148.92 -44.19
N GLU A 960 77.92 -147.95 -44.50
CA GLU A 960 78.99 -148.06 -45.49
C GLU A 960 79.91 -149.25 -45.20
N LEU A 961 80.39 -149.37 -43.96
CA LEU A 961 81.23 -150.50 -43.53
C LEU A 961 80.49 -151.84 -43.61
N LEU A 962 79.18 -151.86 -43.31
CA LEU A 962 78.34 -153.05 -43.47
C LEU A 962 78.15 -153.43 -44.93
N THR A 963 77.91 -152.49 -45.84
CA THR A 963 77.88 -152.74 -47.29
C THR A 963 79.23 -153.23 -47.79
N HIS A 964 80.35 -152.62 -47.38
CA HIS A 964 81.68 -153.04 -47.80
C HIS A 964 82.00 -154.47 -47.35
N SER A 965 81.55 -154.88 -46.15
CA SER A 965 81.68 -156.25 -45.66
C SER A 965 80.75 -157.25 -46.38
N LEU A 966 79.59 -156.80 -46.87
CA LEU A 966 78.69 -157.61 -47.71
C LEU A 966 79.24 -157.76 -49.14
N GLU A 967 79.81 -156.70 -49.71
CA GLU A 967 80.47 -156.70 -51.02
C GLU A 967 81.72 -157.59 -51.01
N ASP A 968 82.58 -157.50 -49.99
CA ASP A 968 83.71 -158.43 -49.79
C ASP A 968 83.22 -159.89 -49.75
N LYS A 969 82.12 -160.16 -49.04
CA LYS A 969 81.53 -161.50 -48.95
C LYS A 969 80.95 -161.99 -50.28
N GLU A 970 80.34 -161.10 -51.07
CA GLU A 970 79.87 -161.41 -52.42
C GLU A 970 81.06 -161.66 -53.37
N HIS A 971 82.15 -160.89 -53.24
CA HIS A 971 83.41 -161.13 -53.94
C HIS A 971 84.01 -162.51 -53.60
N TYR A 972 84.06 -162.91 -52.32
CA TYR A 972 84.51 -164.25 -51.92
C TYR A 972 83.64 -165.36 -52.53
N HIS A 973 82.31 -165.23 -52.53
CA HIS A 973 81.42 -166.20 -53.19
C HIS A 973 81.60 -166.21 -54.73
N MET A 974 81.87 -165.06 -55.34
CA MET A 974 82.17 -164.95 -56.78
C MET A 974 83.46 -165.69 -57.12
N GLU A 975 84.48 -165.58 -56.26
CA GLU A 975 85.76 -166.27 -56.42
C GLU A 975 85.64 -167.78 -56.17
N GLU A 976 84.96 -168.19 -55.10
CA GLU A 976 84.62 -169.59 -54.78
C GLU A 976 83.88 -170.27 -55.94
N LYS A 977 82.93 -169.58 -56.56
CA LYS A 977 82.22 -170.03 -57.75
C LYS A 977 83.15 -170.19 -58.95
N MET A 978 84.06 -169.24 -59.18
CA MET A 978 85.08 -169.33 -60.24
C MET A 978 86.09 -170.46 -60.02
N TYR A 979 86.48 -170.75 -58.78
CA TYR A 979 87.27 -171.94 -58.45
C TYR A 979 86.47 -173.23 -58.65
N THR A 980 85.21 -173.25 -58.25
CA THR A 980 84.30 -174.40 -58.44
C THR A 980 84.10 -174.71 -59.93
N ASP A 981 83.91 -173.69 -60.78
CA ASP A 981 83.81 -173.88 -62.23
C ASP A 981 85.14 -174.33 -62.87
N LYS A 982 86.29 -173.84 -62.39
CA LYS A 982 87.62 -174.38 -62.78
C LYS A 982 87.77 -175.86 -62.37
N VAL A 983 87.38 -176.22 -61.15
CA VAL A 983 87.43 -177.60 -60.64
C VAL A 983 86.49 -178.52 -61.43
N ASN A 984 85.27 -178.08 -61.74
CA ASN A 984 84.34 -178.79 -62.62
C ASN A 984 84.88 -178.94 -64.06
N HIS A 985 85.60 -177.95 -64.56
CA HIS A 985 86.31 -178.05 -65.84
C HIS A 985 87.45 -179.08 -65.79
N LEU A 986 88.23 -179.10 -64.70
CA LEU A 986 89.30 -180.07 -64.48
C LEU A 986 88.77 -181.50 -64.31
N TYR A 987 87.66 -181.72 -63.60
CA TYR A 987 86.99 -183.03 -63.53
C TYR A 987 86.54 -183.51 -64.92
N ARG A 988 85.94 -182.64 -65.74
CA ARG A 988 85.57 -182.95 -67.14
C ARG A 988 86.78 -183.16 -68.06
N GLN A 989 87.97 -182.67 -67.71
CA GLN A 989 89.23 -183.01 -68.40
C GLN A 989 89.81 -184.34 -67.91
N LYS A 990 89.74 -184.63 -66.60
CA LYS A 990 90.13 -185.90 -65.98
C LYS A 990 89.33 -187.08 -66.56
N GLU A 991 88.01 -186.96 -66.60
CA GLU A 991 87.08 -187.93 -67.21
C GLU A 991 87.48 -188.22 -68.67
N LYS A 992 87.68 -187.17 -69.48
CA LYS A 992 88.15 -187.26 -70.88
C LYS A 992 89.62 -187.69 -71.04
N LEU A 993 90.36 -187.90 -69.96
CA LEU A 993 91.69 -188.51 -69.95
C LEU A 993 91.60 -189.97 -69.50
N GLU A 994 90.77 -190.30 -68.51
CA GLU A 994 90.49 -191.66 -68.07
C GLU A 994 89.85 -192.49 -69.18
N ASP A 995 88.89 -191.94 -69.93
CA ASP A 995 88.36 -192.54 -71.17
C ASP A 995 89.48 -192.92 -72.16
N LYS A 996 90.43 -192.01 -72.37
CA LYS A 996 91.55 -192.20 -73.30
C LYS A 996 92.61 -193.19 -72.79
N ILE A 997 92.73 -193.33 -71.47
CA ILE A 997 93.63 -194.30 -70.83
C ILE A 997 93.00 -195.70 -70.91
N MET A 998 91.71 -195.85 -70.57
CA MET A 998 91.01 -197.13 -70.70
C MET A 998 90.95 -197.61 -72.16
N GLU A 999 90.65 -196.72 -73.10
CA GLU A 999 90.64 -197.06 -74.53
C GLU A 999 92.05 -197.36 -75.09
N HIS A 1000 93.13 -196.91 -74.43
CA HIS A 1000 94.49 -197.28 -74.78
C HIS A 1000 94.84 -198.72 -74.37
N TYR A 1001 94.36 -199.19 -73.22
CA TYR A 1001 94.55 -200.59 -72.78
C TYR A 1001 93.77 -201.59 -73.64
N ARG A 1002 92.66 -201.17 -74.26
CA ARG A 1002 91.79 -202.05 -75.06
C ARG A 1002 92.36 -202.47 -76.43
N LYS A 1003 93.51 -201.94 -76.86
CA LYS A 1003 94.05 -202.08 -78.23
C LYS A 1003 95.54 -202.44 -78.27
N LEU A 1004 95.88 -203.56 -77.65
CA LEU A 1004 97.03 -204.40 -78.04
C LEU A 1004 96.62 -205.85 -78.40
N GLU A 1005 95.34 -206.07 -78.70
CA GLU A 1005 94.93 -207.04 -79.72
C GLU A 1005 94.35 -206.25 -80.91
N SER A 1006 94.62 -206.71 -82.14
CA SER A 1006 94.44 -205.99 -83.42
C SER A 1006 95.31 -204.72 -83.60
N CYS A 1007 95.58 -204.35 -84.86
CA CYS A 1007 96.82 -203.66 -85.24
C CYS A 1007 96.66 -202.22 -85.81
N THR A 1008 97.83 -201.56 -85.99
CA THR A 1008 98.10 -200.32 -86.77
C THR A 1008 97.87 -198.95 -86.07
N PRO A 1009 98.64 -197.87 -86.40
CA PRO A 1009 98.92 -196.80 -85.42
C PRO A 1009 98.43 -195.36 -85.75
N LYS A 1010 97.48 -194.88 -84.95
CA LYS A 1010 97.36 -193.57 -84.24
C LYS A 1010 97.94 -192.25 -84.89
N LYS A 1011 97.13 -191.15 -84.87
CA LYS A 1011 97.28 -189.90 -83.99
C LYS A 1011 97.04 -188.49 -84.65
N LYS A 1012 96.44 -187.55 -83.86
CA LYS A 1012 96.50 -186.03 -83.90
C LYS A 1012 95.60 -185.17 -84.85
N GLY A 1013 95.42 -183.86 -84.53
CA GLY A 1013 94.56 -182.83 -85.18
C GLY A 1013 94.80 -181.36 -84.69
N PHE A 1014 94.06 -180.32 -85.17
CA PHE A 1014 94.38 -178.85 -84.99
C PHE A 1014 93.20 -177.82 -85.20
N GLY A 1015 93.35 -176.51 -84.83
CA GLY A 1015 92.44 -175.35 -85.09
C GLY A 1015 92.12 -174.45 -83.84
N ALA A 1016 91.51 -173.23 -83.86
CA ALA A 1016 91.18 -172.15 -84.85
C ALA A 1016 90.73 -170.81 -84.10
N ASN A 1017 90.43 -169.66 -84.77
CA ASN A 1017 90.13 -168.31 -84.16
C ASN A 1017 89.13 -167.38 -84.97
N PHE A 1018 88.58 -166.29 -84.34
CA PHE A 1018 88.57 -164.84 -84.79
C PHE A 1018 87.28 -163.95 -85.08
N VAL A 1019 86.84 -163.10 -84.12
CA VAL A 1019 86.68 -161.58 -84.08
C VAL A 1019 85.72 -160.66 -84.97
N ARG A 1020 84.95 -159.72 -84.30
CA ARG A 1020 84.55 -158.27 -84.61
C ARG A 1020 83.10 -157.82 -85.07
N ARG A 1021 82.50 -156.73 -84.46
CA ARG A 1021 81.97 -155.43 -85.09
C ARG A 1021 80.68 -154.71 -84.51
N VAL A 1022 80.84 -153.50 -83.89
CA VAL A 1022 80.09 -152.17 -83.96
C VAL A 1022 78.53 -152.00 -83.95
N ARG A 1023 77.94 -151.13 -83.06
CA ARG A 1023 77.16 -149.85 -83.36
C ARG A 1023 76.68 -149.01 -82.11
N LYS A 1024 75.70 -148.08 -82.26
CA LYS A 1024 75.33 -146.89 -81.41
C LYS A 1024 73.79 -146.63 -81.39
N VAL A 1025 73.28 -145.82 -80.44
CA VAL A 1025 71.86 -145.32 -80.22
C VAL A 1025 70.98 -146.28 -79.38
N GLY A 1026 70.05 -145.85 -78.49
CA GLY A 1026 69.66 -144.51 -77.98
C GLY A 1026 68.12 -144.31 -77.84
N SER A 1027 67.63 -143.55 -76.84
CA SER A 1027 66.19 -143.27 -76.56
C SER A 1027 65.94 -142.18 -75.50
N GLU A 1028 64.74 -141.56 -75.44
CA GLU A 1028 64.43 -140.33 -74.65
C GLU A 1028 63.00 -140.24 -74.01
N PHE A 1029 62.73 -139.14 -73.27
CA PHE A 1029 61.43 -138.45 -72.96
C PHE A 1029 60.53 -138.76 -71.70
N LEU A 1030 59.81 -137.69 -71.31
CA LEU A 1030 58.66 -137.53 -70.36
C LEU A 1030 58.92 -137.36 -68.82
N ASN A 1031 58.04 -136.72 -68.01
CA ASN A 1031 57.58 -135.30 -67.94
C ASN A 1031 56.42 -135.12 -66.90
N LYS A 1032 56.58 -134.30 -65.83
CA LYS A 1032 55.58 -133.30 -65.28
C LYS A 1032 55.83 -132.75 -63.84
N ASN A 1033 56.03 -131.42 -63.76
CA ASN A 1033 55.21 -130.45 -62.99
C ASN A 1033 55.02 -130.52 -61.44
N ARG A 1034 55.67 -129.63 -60.66
CA ARG A 1034 55.03 -128.47 -59.95
C ARG A 1034 55.94 -127.70 -58.95
N ARG A 1035 55.92 -126.35 -59.05
CA ARG A 1035 56.10 -125.31 -57.97
C ARG A 1035 57.47 -125.24 -57.24
N SER A 1036 57.99 -124.08 -56.80
CA SER A 1036 57.53 -122.67 -56.92
C SER A 1036 58.71 -121.68 -56.95
N TRP A 1037 58.65 -120.71 -57.88
CA TRP A 1037 59.21 -119.34 -57.92
C TRP A 1037 60.16 -118.89 -56.77
N ALA A 1038 61.41 -118.47 -57.00
CA ALA A 1038 61.99 -117.47 -57.93
C ALA A 1038 62.01 -116.03 -57.38
N GLU A 1039 63.11 -115.30 -57.61
CA GLU A 1039 63.57 -114.18 -56.78
C GLU A 1039 64.12 -113.00 -57.63
N ASP A 1040 64.24 -111.83 -56.97
CA ASP A 1040 65.06 -110.63 -57.31
C ASP A 1040 64.46 -109.46 -58.16
N SER A 1041 64.73 -108.25 -57.63
CA SER A 1041 64.90 -106.91 -58.23
C SER A 1041 63.80 -106.15 -59.03
N LYS A 1042 63.27 -105.14 -58.33
CA LYS A 1042 63.18 -103.69 -58.70
C LYS A 1042 62.04 -103.13 -59.60
N HIS A 1043 61.29 -102.22 -58.96
CA HIS A 1043 60.86 -100.88 -59.42
C HIS A 1043 59.63 -100.69 -60.36
N SER A 1044 59.04 -99.49 -60.21
CA SER A 1044 58.10 -98.74 -61.08
C SER A 1044 56.57 -98.90 -60.91
N GLU A 1045 55.93 -97.74 -60.69
CA GLU A 1045 54.62 -97.21 -61.15
C GLU A 1045 53.34 -98.07 -61.26
N GLY A 1046 52.16 -97.47 -60.97
CA GLY A 1046 50.88 -97.99 -61.49
C GLY A 1046 49.61 -97.73 -60.65
N LYS A 1047 48.91 -96.62 -60.89
CA LYS A 1047 47.65 -96.16 -60.25
C LYS A 1047 46.44 -97.14 -60.30
N THR A 1048 45.43 -96.78 -59.46
CA THR A 1048 43.97 -96.63 -59.73
C THR A 1048 42.90 -97.66 -59.27
N TYR A 1049 41.78 -97.08 -58.77
CA TYR A 1049 40.38 -97.51 -58.64
C TYR A 1049 39.85 -98.34 -57.43
N GLU A 1050 38.85 -97.72 -56.75
CA GLU A 1050 37.58 -98.27 -56.19
C GLU A 1050 37.62 -99.32 -55.04
N SER A 1051 36.69 -99.35 -54.06
CA SER A 1051 35.55 -98.46 -53.76
C SER A 1051 35.01 -98.57 -52.31
N GLU A 1052 34.31 -97.51 -51.87
CA GLU A 1052 33.20 -97.46 -50.88
C GLU A 1052 33.35 -97.92 -49.39
N SER A 1053 32.37 -97.45 -48.59
CA SER A 1053 31.90 -97.95 -47.28
C SER A 1053 32.68 -97.62 -45.99
N GLY A 1054 32.50 -96.37 -45.51
CA GLY A 1054 32.04 -95.98 -44.16
C GLY A 1054 32.44 -96.74 -42.87
N GLY A 1055 32.73 -95.97 -41.82
CA GLY A 1055 32.89 -96.50 -40.44
C GLY A 1055 33.55 -95.49 -39.50
N ASN A 1056 32.87 -95.19 -38.39
CA ASN A 1056 33.19 -94.20 -37.37
C ASN A 1056 34.42 -94.54 -36.47
N ASP A 1057 34.84 -93.53 -35.69
CA ASP A 1057 35.46 -93.57 -34.35
C ASP A 1057 36.98 -93.81 -34.14
N SER A 1058 37.63 -92.72 -33.69
CA SER A 1058 38.48 -92.62 -32.48
C SER A 1058 39.98 -93.01 -32.45
N ASP A 1059 40.79 -91.94 -32.46
CA ASP A 1059 41.87 -91.62 -31.49
C ASP A 1059 43.26 -92.34 -31.54
N ALA A 1060 44.26 -91.68 -30.92
CA ALA A 1060 45.72 -91.93 -30.89
C ALA A 1060 46.45 -91.84 -32.26
N SER A 1061 47.45 -90.99 -32.55
CA SER A 1061 48.59 -90.37 -31.81
C SER A 1061 49.90 -91.16 -31.86
N THR A 1062 50.88 -90.69 -32.65
CA THR A 1062 52.34 -90.61 -32.36
C THR A 1062 53.13 -90.02 -33.56
N GLU A 1063 54.40 -89.66 -33.33
CA GLU A 1063 55.34 -89.04 -34.30
C GLU A 1063 55.85 -90.03 -35.41
N ASP A 1064 56.69 -89.70 -36.41
CA ASP A 1064 57.64 -88.59 -36.57
C ASP A 1064 58.13 -88.35 -38.03
N HIS A 1065 58.78 -87.18 -38.28
CA HIS A 1065 59.86 -86.89 -39.27
C HIS A 1065 59.72 -87.33 -40.78
N ARG A 1066 60.17 -86.60 -41.83
CA ARG A 1066 61.01 -85.38 -42.01
C ARG A 1066 61.02 -84.90 -43.49
N ILE A 1067 61.25 -83.59 -43.73
CA ILE A 1067 62.02 -82.97 -44.87
C ILE A 1067 61.45 -83.06 -46.32
N ALA A 1068 61.55 -82.05 -47.21
CA ALA A 1068 61.70 -80.58 -47.11
C ALA A 1068 61.55 -79.91 -48.51
N GLY A 1069 61.34 -78.58 -48.56
CA GLY A 1069 61.55 -77.73 -49.75
C GLY A 1069 60.27 -77.17 -50.41
N SER A 1070 60.11 -75.87 -50.70
CA SER A 1070 61.02 -74.74 -50.43
C SER A 1070 60.31 -73.41 -50.19
N THR A 1071 60.53 -72.84 -48.99
CA THR A 1071 60.75 -71.41 -48.72
C THR A 1071 59.79 -70.35 -49.30
N ARG A 1072 58.75 -70.01 -48.53
CA ARG A 1072 58.34 -68.61 -48.26
C ARG A 1072 57.95 -68.50 -46.78
N GLY A 1073 58.59 -67.58 -46.05
CA GLY A 1073 58.27 -67.28 -44.64
C GLY A 1073 57.73 -65.86 -44.49
N LEU A 1074 57.10 -65.48 -43.38
CA LEU A 1074 56.65 -66.26 -42.21
C LEU A 1074 55.47 -65.50 -41.57
N GLY A 1075 54.66 -66.15 -40.73
CA GLY A 1075 53.56 -65.50 -40.03
C GLY A 1075 52.84 -66.40 -39.02
N SER A 1076 51.69 -65.92 -38.53
CA SER A 1076 50.81 -66.51 -37.51
C SER A 1076 51.23 -66.32 -36.05
N ASP A 1077 50.23 -66.00 -35.23
CA ASP A 1077 50.19 -66.23 -33.80
C ASP A 1077 50.31 -67.74 -33.49
N ALA A 1078 50.81 -68.10 -32.30
CA ALA A 1078 49.94 -68.46 -31.17
C ALA A 1078 50.70 -68.95 -29.91
N LEU A 1079 49.99 -68.89 -28.77
CA LEU A 1079 50.20 -69.62 -27.49
C LEU A 1079 51.32 -69.18 -26.50
N SER A 1080 50.88 -69.05 -25.23
CA SER A 1080 51.43 -69.73 -24.04
C SER A 1080 51.96 -68.85 -22.88
N LEU A 1081 51.76 -69.39 -21.66
CA LEU A 1081 52.40 -69.09 -20.36
C LEU A 1081 52.44 -67.63 -19.86
N GLY A 1082 51.60 -67.33 -18.86
CA GLY A 1082 51.59 -66.04 -18.14
C GLY A 1082 51.73 -66.16 -16.62
N HIS A 1083 52.95 -66.42 -16.12
CA HIS A 1083 53.45 -66.24 -14.74
C HIS A 1083 54.99 -66.38 -14.76
N PRO A 1084 55.79 -65.66 -13.94
CA PRO A 1084 55.59 -64.36 -13.29
C PRO A 1084 56.54 -63.27 -13.85
N GLY A 1085 56.19 -61.99 -13.66
CA GLY A 1085 56.95 -60.85 -14.21
C GLY A 1085 58.17 -60.42 -13.39
N THR A 1086 59.31 -61.12 -13.53
CA THR A 1086 60.58 -60.69 -12.91
C THR A 1086 61.21 -59.49 -13.65
N ARG A 1087 61.15 -58.28 -13.07
CA ARG A 1087 61.97 -57.14 -13.54
C ARG A 1087 63.32 -57.08 -12.81
N ARG A 1088 64.39 -57.19 -13.58
CA ARG A 1088 65.78 -57.13 -13.10
C ARG A 1088 66.31 -55.69 -13.14
N THR A 1089 67.03 -55.29 -12.09
CA THR A 1089 67.85 -54.07 -12.04
C THR A 1089 69.16 -54.22 -12.83
N VAL A 1090 69.86 -53.10 -13.12
CA VAL A 1090 71.34 -52.91 -13.05
C VAL A 1090 71.76 -51.51 -13.59
N TYR A 1091 72.44 -50.74 -12.72
CA TYR A 1091 73.50 -49.68 -12.85
C TYR A 1091 73.77 -48.94 -14.19
N TYR A 1092 74.28 -47.69 -14.24
CA TYR A 1092 75.39 -47.02 -13.51
C TYR A 1092 75.10 -45.51 -13.23
N THR A 1093 75.44 -44.91 -12.06
CA THR A 1093 76.69 -44.16 -11.65
C THR A 1093 77.01 -42.89 -12.46
N ASP A 1094 77.60 -41.80 -11.94
CA ASP A 1094 78.19 -41.42 -10.62
C ASP A 1094 77.56 -40.06 -10.14
N ASP A 1095 78.01 -39.17 -9.23
CA ASP A 1095 79.24 -38.99 -8.40
C ASP A 1095 78.92 -38.24 -7.05
N SER A 1096 79.61 -37.13 -6.69
CA SER A 1096 79.95 -36.75 -5.29
C SER A 1096 79.90 -35.21 -4.99
N PRO A 1097 80.53 -34.67 -3.91
CA PRO A 1097 80.00 -34.44 -2.53
C PRO A 1097 80.04 -32.92 -2.17
N PRO A 1098 80.21 -32.39 -0.92
CA PRO A 1098 80.11 -32.89 0.48
C PRO A 1098 79.15 -31.96 1.33
N PRO A 1099 79.33 -31.60 2.64
CA PRO A 1099 80.05 -32.21 3.78
C PRO A 1099 79.25 -32.41 5.11
N SER A 1100 79.57 -33.51 5.81
CA SER A 1100 79.85 -33.68 7.26
C SER A 1100 79.00 -33.06 8.39
N SER A 1101 78.52 -33.91 9.31
CA SER A 1101 78.27 -33.57 10.73
C SER A 1101 78.32 -34.80 11.66
N THR A 1102 79.28 -34.89 12.60
CA THR A 1102 79.36 -35.98 13.61
C THR A 1102 80.17 -35.63 14.88
N LEU A 1103 79.58 -35.90 16.07
CA LEU A 1103 80.23 -36.21 17.38
C LEU A 1103 81.01 -35.06 18.07
N PRO A 1104 81.31 -35.08 19.40
CA PRO A 1104 81.36 -36.18 20.42
C PRO A 1104 79.99 -36.55 21.03
N GLU A 1105 79.74 -37.63 21.79
CA GLU A 1105 80.51 -38.59 22.64
C GLU A 1105 80.60 -38.26 24.16
N GLN A 1106 80.40 -39.29 25.00
CA GLN A 1106 80.47 -39.36 26.49
C GLN A 1106 79.32 -38.66 27.25
N GLY A 1107 78.81 -39.17 28.40
CA GLY A 1107 79.07 -40.45 29.09
C GLY A 1107 78.29 -40.60 30.42
N ASP A 1108 78.28 -41.82 30.96
CA ASP A 1108 77.91 -42.28 32.33
C ASP A 1108 76.47 -42.18 32.91
N ASP A 1109 76.19 -43.17 33.78
CA ASP A 1109 75.01 -43.33 34.65
C ASP A 1109 74.87 -42.24 35.72
N ARG A 1110 73.62 -41.94 36.15
CA ARG A 1110 73.17 -42.24 37.53
C ARG A 1110 71.67 -42.05 37.82
N ARG A 1111 71.31 -42.50 39.02
CA ARG A 1111 69.96 -42.78 39.56
C ARG A 1111 69.55 -41.73 40.62
N SER A 1112 68.25 -41.64 40.90
CA SER A 1112 67.64 -41.14 42.17
C SER A 1112 67.66 -39.61 42.43
N ILE A 1113 66.51 -38.93 42.39
CA ILE A 1113 65.51 -38.76 43.48
C ILE A 1113 65.86 -37.67 44.54
N LEU A 1114 65.03 -36.60 44.51
CA LEU A 1114 64.59 -35.68 45.58
C LEU A 1114 65.45 -34.50 46.14
N LEU A 1115 64.75 -33.34 46.17
CA LEU A 1115 64.63 -32.34 47.25
C LEU A 1115 65.81 -31.39 47.64
N GLU A 1116 65.53 -30.08 47.48
CA GLU A 1116 65.87 -28.93 48.38
C GLU A 1116 67.35 -28.62 48.76
N GLN A 1117 67.76 -27.39 49.10
CA GLN A 1117 67.05 -26.11 49.29
C GLN A 1117 68.02 -24.91 49.08
N THR A 1118 67.59 -23.85 48.38
CA THR A 1118 68.13 -22.45 48.44
C THR A 1118 69.63 -22.20 48.08
N SER A 1119 70.08 -21.00 47.70
CA SER A 1119 69.54 -19.64 47.87
C SER A 1119 69.92 -18.66 46.74
N ARG A 1120 68.99 -17.72 46.44
CA ARG A 1120 69.16 -16.31 45.98
C ARG A 1120 70.33 -15.94 45.03
N SER A 1121 70.11 -15.20 43.95
CA SER A 1121 68.95 -14.39 43.52
C SER A 1121 69.09 -14.01 42.00
N GLU A 1122 68.30 -13.17 41.33
CA GLU A 1122 67.32 -12.13 41.70
C GLU A 1122 66.22 -11.99 40.59
N VAL A 1123 65.55 -10.82 40.52
CA VAL A 1123 64.55 -10.36 39.53
C VAL A 1123 63.11 -10.89 39.74
N GLN A 1124 62.15 -9.97 39.62
CA GLN A 1124 60.71 -10.16 39.89
C GLN A 1124 59.98 -10.38 38.54
N VAL A 1125 59.26 -11.49 38.32
CA VAL A 1125 57.90 -11.83 38.80
C VAL A 1125 56.79 -11.00 38.13
N GLU A 1126 56.12 -11.61 37.15
CA GLU A 1126 54.79 -11.23 36.64
C GLU A 1126 53.95 -12.53 36.47
N PRO A 1127 52.63 -12.56 36.76
CA PRO A 1127 51.88 -13.82 36.87
C PRO A 1127 51.09 -14.21 35.60
N ARG A 1128 50.90 -15.52 35.38
CA ARG A 1128 49.92 -16.05 34.42
C ARG A 1128 48.48 -15.83 34.93
N PRO A 1129 47.52 -15.40 34.09
CA PRO A 1129 46.10 -15.47 34.42
C PRO A 1129 45.53 -16.88 34.26
N VAL A 1130 44.47 -17.18 35.03
CA VAL A 1130 43.70 -18.44 34.99
C VAL A 1130 42.47 -18.27 34.11
N LEU A 1131 42.00 -19.35 33.48
CA LEU A 1131 40.75 -19.36 32.71
C LEU A 1131 39.53 -19.07 33.61
N ILE A 1132 38.81 -17.98 33.33
CA ILE A 1132 37.53 -17.66 33.99
C ILE A 1132 36.39 -17.93 33.00
N TYR A 1133 35.50 -18.86 33.37
CA TYR A 1133 34.32 -19.22 32.57
C TYR A 1133 33.19 -18.20 32.82
N ASN A 1134 33.20 -17.07 32.10
CA ASN A 1134 32.08 -16.12 32.12
C ASN A 1134 30.97 -16.54 31.16
N LYS A 1135 29.79 -16.78 31.72
CA LYS A 1135 28.61 -17.34 31.03
C LYS A 1135 27.81 -16.24 30.30
N VAL A 1136 28.22 -15.93 29.06
CA VAL A 1136 27.46 -15.00 28.20
C VAL A 1136 26.17 -15.68 27.74
N SER A 1137 25.02 -15.11 28.13
CA SER A 1137 23.72 -15.56 27.64
C SER A 1137 23.44 -14.93 26.28
N ALA A 1138 23.46 -15.72 25.21
CA ALA A 1138 23.04 -15.28 23.89
C ALA A 1138 21.50 -15.12 23.86
N VAL A 1139 21.03 -13.90 24.11
CA VAL A 1139 19.65 -13.51 23.80
C VAL A 1139 19.56 -13.36 22.28
N ILE A 1140 18.81 -14.26 21.64
CA ILE A 1140 18.54 -14.18 20.20
C ILE A 1140 17.58 -13.01 19.98
N ASN A 1141 18.04 -11.94 19.33
CA ASN A 1141 17.16 -10.83 18.95
C ASN A 1141 16.16 -11.29 17.88
N GLU A 1142 14.88 -11.15 18.20
CA GLU A 1142 13.79 -11.50 17.29
C GLU A 1142 13.68 -10.50 16.12
N SER A 1143 13.12 -10.97 15.01
CA SER A 1143 13.00 -10.21 13.77
C SER A 1143 12.05 -9.02 13.92
N LYS A 1144 12.58 -7.79 13.81
CA LYS A 1144 11.74 -6.59 13.71
C LYS A 1144 11.02 -6.54 12.36
N ASN A 1145 9.79 -7.07 12.33
CA ASN A 1145 8.89 -6.91 11.19
C ASN A 1145 8.54 -5.42 10.99
N LEU A 1146 8.98 -4.84 9.87
CA LEU A 1146 8.67 -3.47 9.46
C LEU A 1146 7.30 -3.39 8.79
N ASN A 1147 6.23 -3.46 9.59
CA ASN A 1147 4.89 -3.07 9.12
C ASN A 1147 4.83 -1.55 8.96
N ASN A 1148 5.10 -1.06 7.74
CA ASN A 1148 5.08 0.37 7.41
C ASN A 1148 3.96 0.70 6.42
N SER A 1149 2.72 0.78 6.90
CA SER A 1149 1.53 1.08 6.09
C SER A 1149 0.84 2.38 6.54
N GLY A 1150 1.61 3.46 6.68
CA GLY A 1150 1.13 4.78 7.09
C GLY A 1150 0.61 5.61 5.92
N MET A 1151 -0.59 5.32 5.40
CA MET A 1151 -1.24 6.20 4.40
C MET A 1151 -1.62 7.54 5.03
N LYS A 1152 -0.92 8.62 4.65
CA LYS A 1152 -1.36 9.99 4.89
C LYS A 1152 -2.31 10.44 3.78
N ASN A 1153 -3.60 10.59 4.10
CA ASN A 1153 -4.49 11.47 3.35
C ASN A 1153 -4.35 12.89 3.89
N VAL A 1154 -3.82 13.81 3.07
CA VAL A 1154 -4.17 15.24 3.10
C VAL A 1154 -4.13 15.73 1.66
N GLY A 1155 -5.13 16.50 1.25
CA GLY A 1155 -5.02 17.45 0.16
C GLY A 1155 -5.78 18.71 0.58
N GLN A 1156 -5.18 19.88 0.35
CA GLN A 1156 -5.80 21.16 0.02
C GLN A 1156 -4.71 22.23 -0.19
N GLU A 1157 -4.92 23.08 -1.21
CA GLU A 1157 -4.90 24.55 -1.18
C GLU A 1157 -4.24 25.28 0.02
N GLU A 1158 -3.57 26.42 -0.11
CA GLU A 1158 -3.00 27.15 -1.27
C GLU A 1158 -2.14 28.31 -0.74
N THR A 1159 -0.99 28.66 -1.35
CA THR A 1159 -0.45 30.03 -1.38
C THR A 1159 0.74 30.16 -2.34
N MET A 1160 0.88 31.32 -2.98
CA MET A 1160 1.85 31.57 -4.05
C MET A 1160 3.16 32.18 -3.54
N MET A 1161 4.29 31.83 -4.15
CA MET A 1161 5.12 32.80 -4.89
C MET A 1161 6.11 32.06 -5.82
N GLU A 1162 6.46 32.69 -6.93
CA GLU A 1162 7.16 32.07 -8.07
C GLU A 1162 8.39 32.91 -8.49
N THR A 1163 9.12 32.46 -9.52
CA THR A 1163 10.14 33.16 -10.34
C THR A 1163 11.61 33.05 -9.84
N PRO A 1164 12.62 32.98 -10.76
CA PRO A 1164 13.47 31.76 -10.78
C PRO A 1164 14.97 31.95 -11.20
N VAL A 1165 15.67 30.85 -11.56
CA VAL A 1165 16.92 30.80 -12.39
C VAL A 1165 18.21 31.28 -11.65
N ASP A 1166 19.45 30.75 -11.80
CA ASP A 1166 20.10 29.92 -12.83
C ASP A 1166 21.24 28.97 -12.30
N LYS A 1167 21.65 28.00 -13.14
CA LYS A 1167 22.96 27.29 -13.31
C LYS A 1167 23.93 26.94 -12.14
N ASP A 1168 24.25 25.64 -12.09
CA ASP A 1168 25.58 24.98 -11.98
C ASP A 1168 26.75 25.60 -11.18
N SER A 1169 27.28 24.83 -10.20
CA SER A 1169 28.67 24.30 -10.32
C SER A 1169 29.11 23.27 -9.24
N LYS A 1170 29.49 22.07 -9.70
CA LYS A 1170 30.62 21.18 -9.30
C LYS A 1170 31.12 21.08 -7.83
N THR A 1171 31.12 19.81 -7.37
CA THR A 1171 32.17 19.08 -6.59
C THR A 1171 32.57 19.56 -5.19
N GLY A 1172 32.42 18.66 -4.20
CA GLY A 1172 33.02 18.81 -2.86
C GLY A 1172 32.88 17.55 -1.98
N ASN A 1173 33.68 16.51 -2.23
CA ASN A 1173 33.78 15.36 -1.31
C ASN A 1173 34.50 15.78 -0.02
N GLN A 1174 33.90 15.53 1.14
CA GLN A 1174 34.64 15.34 2.40
C GLN A 1174 34.17 14.07 3.11
N VAL A 1175 35.04 13.06 3.11
CA VAL A 1175 34.95 11.91 4.00
C VAL A 1175 35.58 12.32 5.32
N TRP A 1176 34.85 12.15 6.43
CA TRP A 1176 35.43 12.23 7.77
C TRP A 1176 35.62 10.83 8.34
N TYR A 1177 36.85 10.51 8.72
CA TYR A 1177 37.19 9.37 9.56
C TYR A 1177 37.30 9.85 11.01
N GLU A 1178 36.61 9.19 11.94
CA GLU A 1178 36.99 9.21 13.35
C GLU A 1178 37.55 7.84 13.75
N TYR A 1179 38.60 7.84 14.57
CA TYR A 1179 39.34 6.66 15.00
C TYR A 1179 39.74 6.80 16.47
N GLY A 1180 39.45 5.78 17.27
CA GLY A 1180 39.87 5.67 18.67
C GLY A 1180 38.81 6.14 19.68
N CYS A 1181 38.72 5.55 20.89
CA CYS A 1181 39.72 4.71 21.56
C CYS A 1181 39.10 3.61 22.44
N VAL A 1182 39.78 2.45 22.45
CA VAL A 1182 39.67 1.28 23.36
C VAL A 1182 38.31 0.56 23.37
#